data_AF-A0A935HY59-F1
#
_entry.id   AF-A0A935HY59-F1
#
_cell.length_a   1.000
_cell.length_b   1.000
_cell.length_c   1.000
_cell.angle_alpha   90.00
_cell.angle_beta   90.00
_cell.angle_gamma   90.00
#
_symmetry.space_group_name_H-M   'P 1'
#
loop_
_entity.id
_entity.type
_entity.pdbx_description
1 polymer ?
#
loop_
_entity_poly.entity_id
_entity_poly.type
_entity_poly.pdbx_seq_one_letter_code
_entity_poly.pdbx_strand_id
1 'polypeptide(L)'
;MNKFLTILFITLISGMAFSKDFYFYKGKRIDLKPREDKISIILNNENYSEISVKESFKSILKAGDKLTKVTDKIYLLTFSSPETQTDIQNRISLIMDQKSIVKFSSKTYYGTSRKVIMLPSDRINLRLKNSRDKEKLLSLNILNNCSVDGFSKDERNFIIKTNDNNSIDILDITDIFFNSGLFEYAEPDFIYPEKCLLLSVPNDQYFSSQWALLNTGQLLSTGSSFSLYGDAPTVNGIPGADMNVSAAWDYTTGSENIKIGIIDSGIDSLHPDFQKAGHLLPGYDAFNDMDGSAVDVGNHGTSTAGLAGAVMNNSIGISGVAPDCKLMSICIFDINGNTSNSVIARAFDTAVARGIDVLSNSWGGLTPSSVVTNSIDNAAINGRDGLGCAVLFASGNDGHNPPLYPSVLPNVLSIGASTPHDQAKSPGNGNFFFWGSNYGEDENGDLDMIAPTNCYTLKAGGDYEPYFWGTSATCPNAAGVAALVLSVNNNQTRQTVYSNLAKGCDKIDNVPYGINKVNGKWNTYYGYGRINALNSVRLASGVDVTPPTINHLNIKSCSSTYPSEINAEITDQDGSSVPVSGGNQPKLFYKIKKGSGSWSGFDSTTAYSVDGNNFKFKIPSLGWESEVKYYIRATDINDNVITFPKHSPNAFWLCYYKVGNITTDTRKFSAFSGADYGATLSYPVIFGNFNILDTKVIIHMRHTYLDDEVIQIFSPITDANNNRKCLFASNGGNGDNIFEASVSDSASLNWNSGNPPYLNSNFKPEYNLRGLNGNNANGVWRILHFDRGVTDYAFFDSVKIILSKTTGAASSCVKLNNPADSIINFDTTSFPDVTERNFYLKNSGTSNLVITGSNFSGTYAPMFSIVNTPSTTILPNDSGCFKVRLNTNITNTSPSESGSTQNAVLNIFTNDPSKPIIKASLQTNQPLGFGSKNLVLDILIEGLYSDVSNSMIPDSLTVILRKGYAPYQIVDSSKSLVNNSGRGSFNFLNSDNDTNYYLVIKHRNGLETWSSSFHKFSASLMTCNLTDSISRAFGNNLIKKGNRYCIYSGDVNNDGTIDAQDVSLIDNSAYHLNSGYLKEDLNSDNIIDVADIGLADNNTLKEIAVISP
;
A
#
# COMPACT_ATOMS: atom_id res chain seq x y z
N MET A 1 8.92 10.80 67.90
CA MET A 1 7.63 11.44 68.24
C MET A 1 7.41 12.83 67.63
N ASN A 2 8.41 13.50 67.02
CA ASN A 2 8.26 14.83 66.39
C ASN A 2 8.24 14.85 64.85
N LYS A 3 7.83 13.76 64.19
CA LYS A 3 7.59 13.71 62.73
C LYS A 3 6.20 13.19 62.34
N PHE A 4 5.34 12.89 63.32
CA PHE A 4 4.00 12.35 63.11
C PHE A 4 2.89 13.42 63.14
N LEU A 5 3.20 14.67 63.51
CA LEU A 5 2.20 15.72 63.74
C LEU A 5 2.05 16.76 62.61
N THR A 6 2.80 16.67 61.51
CA THR A 6 2.85 17.74 60.49
C THR A 6 2.14 17.39 59.17
N ILE A 7 1.46 16.24 59.06
CA ILE A 7 0.70 15.85 57.85
C ILE A 7 -0.79 15.57 58.19
N LEU A 8 -1.33 16.21 59.23
CA LEU A 8 -2.74 16.01 59.61
C LEU A 8 -3.47 17.34 59.79
N PHE A 9 -3.34 18.26 58.82
CA PHE A 9 -4.12 19.51 58.81
C PHE A 9 -4.36 20.08 57.40
N ILE A 10 -4.72 19.23 56.44
CA ILE A 10 -5.35 19.59 55.15
C ILE A 10 -6.12 18.31 54.75
N THR A 11 -7.41 18.11 55.04
CA THR A 11 -8.59 18.76 54.46
C THR A 11 -9.82 18.48 55.34
N LEU A 12 -10.30 19.49 56.06
CA LEU A 12 -11.70 19.60 56.45
C LEU A 12 -12.28 20.70 55.55
N ILE A 13 -12.61 20.32 54.31
CA ILE A 13 -13.41 21.14 53.40
C ILE A 13 -14.58 20.27 52.97
N SER A 14 -15.74 20.61 53.51
CA SER A 14 -17.05 20.23 52.99
C SER A 14 -17.23 20.78 51.58
N GLY A 15 -17.46 19.89 50.61
CA GLY A 15 -17.86 20.26 49.24
C GLY A 15 -17.27 19.30 48.20
N MET A 16 -18.05 18.29 47.80
CA MET A 16 -17.87 17.44 46.61
C MET A 16 -16.40 17.18 46.20
N ALA A 17 -15.69 16.33 46.95
CA ALA A 17 -14.47 15.73 46.42
C ALA A 17 -14.89 14.59 45.47
N PHE A 18 -14.60 14.75 44.17
CA PHE A 18 -14.78 13.66 43.21
C PHE A 18 -13.87 12.49 43.60
N SER A 19 -14.46 11.29 43.75
CA SER A 19 -13.74 10.03 43.90
C SER A 19 -12.67 9.88 42.81
N LYS A 20 -11.44 9.53 43.22
CA LYS A 20 -10.30 9.35 42.32
C LYS A 20 -10.51 8.17 41.40
N ASP A 21 -10.30 8.36 40.10
CA ASP A 21 -10.38 7.30 39.10
C ASP A 21 -8.97 6.75 38.75
N PHE A 22 -8.12 6.45 39.75
CA PHE A 22 -6.78 5.86 39.55
C PHE A 22 -6.28 5.10 40.78
N TYR A 23 -5.26 4.26 40.60
CA TYR A 23 -4.47 3.65 41.69
C TYR A 23 -2.99 3.49 41.30
N PHE A 24 -2.15 2.90 42.16
CA PHE A 24 -0.74 2.65 41.86
C PHE A 24 -0.42 1.15 41.78
N TYR A 25 0.23 0.73 40.70
CA TYR A 25 0.79 -0.63 40.53
C TYR A 25 2.30 -0.54 40.32
N LYS A 26 3.08 -1.24 41.16
CA LYS A 26 4.56 -1.18 41.13
C LYS A 26 5.11 0.26 41.12
N GLY A 27 4.46 1.15 41.86
CA GLY A 27 4.81 2.57 41.95
C GLY A 27 4.46 3.42 40.74
N LYS A 28 3.81 2.86 39.70
CA LYS A 28 3.30 3.60 38.55
C LYS A 28 1.81 3.86 38.72
N ARG A 29 1.38 5.09 38.40
CA ARG A 29 -0.04 5.46 38.35
C ARG A 29 -0.73 4.70 37.23
N ILE A 30 -1.89 4.12 37.54
CA ILE A 30 -2.81 3.45 36.63
C ILE A 30 -4.13 4.22 36.66
N ASP A 31 -4.43 4.94 35.58
CA ASP A 31 -5.70 5.62 35.42
C ASP A 31 -6.80 4.61 35.04
N LEU A 32 -7.94 4.70 35.72
CA LEU A 32 -9.11 3.87 35.49
C LEU A 32 -10.11 4.66 34.65
N LYS A 33 -10.72 4.02 33.66
CA LYS A 33 -11.79 4.63 32.85
C LYS A 33 -13.16 4.26 33.44
N PRO A 34 -13.90 5.21 34.06
CA PRO A 34 -15.24 4.93 34.55
C PRO A 34 -16.15 4.55 33.40
N ARG A 35 -17.10 3.65 33.68
CA ARG A 35 -18.15 3.29 32.75
C ARG A 35 -19.28 4.30 32.79
N GLU A 36 -19.75 4.69 31.62
CA GLU A 36 -20.90 5.56 31.43
C GLU A 36 -22.24 4.82 31.47
N ASP A 37 -22.24 3.47 31.48
CA ASP A 37 -23.43 2.65 31.28
C ASP A 37 -23.84 1.80 32.51
N LYS A 38 -23.03 1.76 33.58
CA LYS A 38 -23.25 0.84 34.72
C LYS A 38 -22.78 1.36 36.08
N ILE A 39 -23.55 1.02 37.12
CA ILE A 39 -23.19 1.16 38.54
C ILE A 39 -23.23 -0.22 39.23
N SER A 40 -22.32 -0.43 40.19
CA SER A 40 -22.32 -1.60 41.06
C SER A 40 -23.18 -1.35 42.30
N ILE A 41 -23.91 -2.36 42.74
CA ILE A 41 -24.64 -2.35 44.01
C ILE A 41 -24.27 -3.61 44.77
N ILE A 42 -23.67 -3.44 45.94
CA ILE A 42 -23.32 -4.52 46.86
C ILE A 42 -24.29 -4.47 48.05
N LEU A 43 -25.00 -5.57 48.26
CA LEU A 43 -26.00 -5.71 49.32
C LEU A 43 -25.34 -6.05 50.67
N ASN A 44 -26.01 -5.70 51.76
CA ASN A 44 -25.52 -5.95 53.12
C ASN A 44 -25.63 -7.43 53.58
N ASN A 45 -26.41 -8.26 52.87
CA ASN A 45 -26.49 -9.71 53.08
C ASN A 45 -26.98 -10.44 51.80
N GLU A 46 -27.02 -11.78 51.84
CA GLU A 46 -27.38 -12.67 50.71
C GLU A 46 -28.86 -13.11 50.72
N ASN A 47 -29.63 -12.72 51.73
CA ASN A 47 -30.96 -13.28 51.98
C ASN A 47 -32.09 -12.55 51.26
N TYR A 48 -31.78 -11.57 50.40
CA TYR A 48 -32.78 -10.83 49.64
C TYR A 48 -33.21 -11.60 48.39
N SER A 49 -34.53 -11.71 48.17
CA SER A 49 -35.06 -12.22 46.89
C SER A 49 -34.88 -11.17 45.80
N GLU A 50 -34.71 -11.59 44.55
CA GLU A 50 -34.52 -10.65 43.42
C GLU A 50 -35.69 -9.65 43.28
N ILE A 51 -36.91 -10.09 43.61
CA ILE A 51 -38.11 -9.25 43.62
C ILE A 51 -37.97 -8.14 44.67
N SER A 52 -37.53 -8.47 45.90
CA SER A 52 -37.36 -7.49 46.98
C SER A 52 -36.27 -6.45 46.66
N VAL A 53 -35.20 -6.88 45.99
CA VAL A 53 -34.14 -5.98 45.51
C VAL A 53 -34.70 -5.02 44.45
N LYS A 54 -35.40 -5.53 43.44
CA LYS A 54 -36.00 -4.70 42.37
C LYS A 54 -36.98 -3.66 42.91
N GLU A 55 -37.85 -4.04 43.85
CA GLU A 55 -38.79 -3.09 44.47
C GLU A 55 -38.07 -2.01 45.30
N SER A 56 -36.96 -2.34 45.98
CA SER A 56 -36.17 -1.37 46.76
C SER A 56 -35.54 -0.28 45.90
N PHE A 57 -35.25 -0.54 44.63
CA PHE A 57 -34.63 0.43 43.71
C PHE A 57 -35.59 1.03 42.69
N LYS A 58 -36.87 0.64 42.69
CA LYS A 58 -37.86 1.02 41.67
C LYS A 58 -38.01 2.51 41.46
N SER A 59 -37.91 3.32 42.52
CA SER A 59 -37.97 4.79 42.46
C SER A 59 -36.70 5.44 41.89
N ILE A 60 -35.59 4.70 41.82
CA ILE A 60 -34.28 5.16 41.33
C ILE A 60 -34.08 4.76 39.85
N LEU A 61 -34.76 3.71 39.37
CA LEU A 61 -34.68 3.24 37.99
C LEU A 61 -35.39 4.19 37.02
N LYS A 62 -34.72 4.52 35.90
CA LYS A 62 -35.34 5.18 34.75
C LYS A 62 -35.97 4.16 33.81
N ALA A 63 -36.86 4.59 32.93
CA ALA A 63 -37.48 3.73 31.93
C ALA A 63 -36.42 3.07 31.03
N GLY A 64 -36.41 1.74 30.97
CA GLY A 64 -35.43 0.96 30.20
C GLY A 64 -34.16 0.55 30.95
N ASP A 65 -33.93 1.05 32.17
CA ASP A 65 -32.84 0.58 33.03
C ASP A 65 -33.02 -0.91 33.36
N LYS A 66 -31.91 -1.66 33.42
CA LYS A 66 -31.90 -3.09 33.77
C LYS A 66 -31.11 -3.32 35.04
N LEU A 67 -31.76 -3.89 36.05
CA LEU A 67 -31.10 -4.35 37.28
C LEU A 67 -30.84 -5.86 37.19
N THR A 68 -29.56 -6.23 37.07
CA THR A 68 -29.13 -7.61 36.81
C THR A 68 -28.41 -8.19 38.02
N LYS A 69 -28.85 -9.36 38.49
CA LYS A 69 -28.16 -10.13 39.53
C LYS A 69 -26.86 -10.71 38.98
N VAL A 70 -25.74 -10.38 39.64
CA VAL A 70 -24.42 -10.95 39.34
C VAL A 70 -24.11 -12.11 40.27
N THR A 71 -24.25 -11.87 41.58
CA THR A 71 -24.17 -12.87 42.65
C THR A 71 -25.29 -12.61 43.67
N ASP A 72 -25.38 -13.40 44.73
CA ASP A 72 -26.35 -13.16 45.81
C ASP A 72 -26.15 -11.82 46.54
N LYS A 73 -24.95 -11.23 46.48
CA LYS A 73 -24.65 -9.91 47.07
C LYS A 73 -24.49 -8.79 46.05
N ILE A 74 -24.31 -9.07 44.76
CA ILE A 74 -23.88 -8.07 43.78
C ILE A 74 -24.92 -7.95 42.68
N TYR A 75 -25.35 -6.71 42.46
CA TYR A 75 -26.22 -6.32 41.36
C TYR A 75 -25.54 -5.26 40.49
N LEU A 76 -25.83 -5.29 39.21
CA LEU A 76 -25.46 -4.25 38.27
C LEU A 76 -26.71 -3.50 37.84
N LEU A 77 -26.70 -2.19 38.06
CA LEU A 77 -27.64 -1.29 37.42
C LEU A 77 -27.05 -0.89 36.06
N THR A 78 -27.67 -1.36 34.98
CA THR A 78 -27.35 -0.96 33.60
C THR A 78 -28.33 0.12 33.15
N PHE A 79 -27.80 1.22 32.64
CA PHE A 79 -28.63 2.32 32.15
C PHE A 79 -29.19 2.01 30.76
N SER A 80 -30.36 2.57 30.47
CA SER A 80 -30.94 2.54 29.11
C SER A 80 -30.12 3.30 28.07
N SER A 81 -29.31 4.26 28.52
CA SER A 81 -28.41 5.10 27.71
C SER A 81 -27.22 5.57 28.55
N PRO A 82 -26.05 5.86 27.95
CA PRO A 82 -24.92 6.44 28.67
C PRO A 82 -25.28 7.69 29.50
N GLU A 83 -24.76 7.77 30.72
CA GLU A 83 -24.97 8.90 31.64
C GLU A 83 -23.66 9.67 31.92
N THR A 84 -23.79 10.94 32.33
CA THR A 84 -22.61 11.74 32.73
C THR A 84 -22.06 11.27 34.07
N GLN A 85 -20.78 11.54 34.34
CA GLN A 85 -20.17 11.17 35.63
C GLN A 85 -20.86 11.83 36.83
N THR A 86 -21.43 13.03 36.66
CA THR A 86 -22.23 13.70 37.68
C THR A 86 -23.53 12.97 37.95
N ASP A 87 -24.24 12.54 36.90
CA ASP A 87 -25.49 11.79 37.04
C ASP A 87 -25.25 10.42 37.70
N ILE A 88 -24.16 9.76 37.34
CA ILE A 88 -23.72 8.51 37.95
C ILE A 88 -23.48 8.70 39.44
N GLN A 89 -22.77 9.77 39.85
CA GLN A 89 -22.52 10.05 41.27
C GLN A 89 -23.81 10.38 42.03
N ASN A 90 -24.75 11.11 41.41
CA ASN A 90 -26.06 11.36 42.00
C ASN A 90 -26.85 10.06 42.19
N ARG A 91 -26.83 9.15 41.21
CA ARG A 91 -27.45 7.83 41.33
C ARG A 91 -26.80 6.98 42.41
N ILE A 92 -25.47 6.95 42.48
CA ILE A 92 -24.74 6.25 43.56
C ILE A 92 -25.19 6.78 44.92
N SER A 93 -25.32 8.10 45.07
CA SER A 93 -25.78 8.72 46.32
C SER A 93 -27.19 8.26 46.70
N LEU A 94 -28.14 8.27 45.75
CA LEU A 94 -29.51 7.78 45.96
C LEU A 94 -29.57 6.29 46.30
N ILE A 95 -28.69 5.48 45.72
CA ILE A 95 -28.56 4.06 46.03
C ILE A 95 -27.98 3.87 47.44
N MET A 96 -26.94 4.61 47.79
CA MET A 96 -26.30 4.58 49.11
C MET A 96 -27.25 5.04 50.24
N ASP A 97 -28.27 5.84 49.93
CA ASP A 97 -29.32 6.21 50.89
C ASP A 97 -30.25 5.03 51.26
N GLN A 98 -30.28 3.94 50.46
CA GLN A 98 -31.02 2.71 50.77
C GLN A 98 -30.29 1.83 51.80
N LYS A 99 -29.93 2.40 52.96
CA LYS A 99 -29.08 1.79 54.00
C LYS A 99 -29.60 0.46 54.57
N SER A 100 -30.91 0.19 54.42
CA SER A 100 -31.51 -1.08 54.86
C SER A 100 -31.07 -2.27 54.02
N ILE A 101 -30.69 -2.07 52.76
CA ILE A 101 -30.36 -3.14 51.81
C ILE A 101 -28.96 -2.98 51.18
N VAL A 102 -28.51 -1.74 50.97
CA VAL A 102 -27.21 -1.43 50.35
C VAL A 102 -26.11 -1.38 51.40
N LYS A 103 -25.04 -2.12 51.14
CA LYS A 103 -23.77 -1.98 51.87
C LYS A 103 -22.87 -0.94 51.22
N PHE A 104 -22.74 -1.03 49.90
CA PHE A 104 -21.79 -0.25 49.12
C PHE A 104 -22.28 -0.13 47.68
N SER A 105 -22.00 0.99 47.03
CA SER A 105 -22.25 1.21 45.62
C SER A 105 -21.15 2.09 45.06
N SER A 106 -20.70 1.78 43.85
CA SER A 106 -19.60 2.50 43.23
C SER A 106 -19.79 2.66 41.73
N LYS A 107 -19.01 3.57 41.16
CA LYS A 107 -18.68 3.54 39.74
C LYS A 107 -18.17 2.15 39.39
N THR A 108 -18.45 1.74 38.16
CA THR A 108 -17.80 0.58 37.55
C THR A 108 -16.77 1.08 36.54
N TYR A 109 -15.74 0.27 36.28
CA TYR A 109 -14.64 0.65 35.41
C TYR A 109 -14.45 -0.37 34.29
N TYR A 110 -13.92 0.08 33.16
CA TYR A 110 -13.50 -0.80 32.09
C TYR A 110 -12.22 -1.54 32.48
N GLY A 111 -12.19 -2.87 32.29
CA GLY A 111 -10.95 -3.64 32.27
C GLY A 111 -10.23 -3.52 30.92
N THR A 112 -9.29 -4.42 30.66
CA THR A 112 -8.55 -4.47 29.38
C THR A 112 -9.45 -4.74 28.17
N SER A 113 -10.62 -5.34 28.38
CA SER A 113 -11.70 -5.48 27.40
C SER A 113 -12.95 -4.75 27.90
N ARG A 114 -13.75 -4.22 26.96
CA ARG A 114 -15.02 -3.52 27.26
C ARG A 114 -16.03 -4.45 27.97
N LYS A 115 -15.86 -5.77 27.87
CA LYS A 115 -16.63 -6.78 28.62
C LYS A 115 -16.23 -6.89 30.08
N VAL A 116 -14.94 -6.74 30.39
CA VAL A 116 -14.43 -6.89 31.74
C VAL A 116 -14.92 -5.68 32.54
N ILE A 117 -15.86 -5.93 33.44
CA ILE A 117 -16.33 -4.92 34.38
C ILE A 117 -15.47 -5.04 35.63
N MET A 118 -14.75 -3.98 35.94
CA MET A 118 -14.02 -3.83 37.19
C MET A 118 -14.92 -3.13 38.21
N LEU A 119 -15.24 -3.84 39.28
CA LEU A 119 -16.03 -3.32 40.39
C LEU A 119 -15.08 -3.09 41.57
N PRO A 120 -14.80 -1.85 41.99
CA PRO A 120 -14.14 -1.63 43.26
C PRO A 120 -14.97 -2.31 44.37
N SER A 121 -14.31 -3.12 45.20
CA SER A 121 -14.95 -3.65 46.40
C SER A 121 -14.84 -2.66 47.57
N ASP A 122 -15.25 -3.09 48.76
CA ASP A 122 -15.03 -2.38 50.02
C ASP A 122 -13.63 -2.67 50.63
N ARG A 123 -12.71 -3.27 49.86
CA ARG A 123 -11.41 -3.78 50.32
C ARG A 123 -10.20 -3.22 49.56
N ILE A 124 -9.06 -3.24 50.24
CA ILE A 124 -7.73 -2.93 49.70
C ILE A 124 -6.75 -4.04 50.07
N ASN A 125 -5.86 -4.36 49.12
CA ASN A 125 -4.76 -5.31 49.25
C ASN A 125 -3.48 -4.56 49.59
N LEU A 126 -2.86 -4.91 50.72
CA LEU A 126 -1.67 -4.23 51.24
C LEU A 126 -0.54 -5.22 51.49
N ARG A 127 0.70 -4.77 51.25
CA ARG A 127 1.90 -5.46 51.77
C ARG A 127 2.82 -4.49 52.50
N LEU A 128 3.11 -4.74 53.77
CA LEU A 128 4.06 -3.95 54.54
C LEU A 128 5.48 -4.11 53.97
N LYS A 129 6.24 -3.01 53.92
CA LYS A 129 7.70 -3.07 53.65
C LYS A 129 8.43 -3.85 54.74
N ASN A 130 7.99 -3.72 56.00
CA ASN A 130 8.59 -4.37 57.16
C ASN A 130 7.50 -5.00 58.05
N SER A 131 7.61 -6.29 58.37
CA SER A 131 6.61 -7.00 59.21
C SER A 131 6.47 -6.42 60.62
N ARG A 132 7.47 -5.69 61.13
CA ARG A 132 7.42 -5.03 62.45
C ARG A 132 6.51 -3.79 62.49
N ASP A 133 6.06 -3.26 61.35
CA ASP A 133 5.25 -2.04 61.27
C ASP A 133 3.73 -2.28 61.45
N LYS A 134 3.33 -3.47 61.92
CA LYS A 134 1.91 -3.84 62.10
C LYS A 134 1.11 -2.86 62.97
N GLU A 135 1.71 -2.32 64.04
CA GLU A 135 1.07 -1.30 64.90
C GLU A 135 0.77 0.02 64.15
N LYS A 136 1.59 0.37 63.15
CA LYS A 136 1.35 1.55 62.31
C LYS A 136 0.20 1.32 61.35
N LEU A 137 0.06 0.10 60.81
CA LEU A 137 -1.11 -0.29 60.03
C LEU A 137 -2.40 -0.20 60.88
N LEU A 138 -2.38 -0.68 62.12
CA LEU A 138 -3.53 -0.56 63.03
C LEU A 138 -3.93 0.90 63.28
N SER A 139 -2.94 1.78 63.48
CA SER A 139 -3.18 3.21 63.65
C SER A 139 -3.80 3.84 62.39
N LEU A 140 -3.29 3.47 61.20
CA LEU A 140 -3.78 3.97 59.93
C LEU A 140 -5.20 3.48 59.62
N ASN A 141 -5.53 2.23 60.00
CA ASN A 141 -6.88 1.69 59.89
C ASN A 141 -7.88 2.48 60.74
N ILE A 142 -7.54 2.79 62.01
CA ILE A 142 -8.40 3.58 62.90
C ILE A 142 -8.66 4.98 62.32
N LEU A 143 -7.60 5.64 61.81
CA LEU A 143 -7.68 6.98 61.22
C LEU A 143 -8.60 7.04 59.99
N ASN A 144 -8.68 5.96 59.20
CA ASN A 144 -9.43 5.92 57.94
C ASN A 144 -10.72 5.09 58.02
N ASN A 145 -11.17 4.74 59.23
CA ASN A 145 -12.35 3.90 59.48
C ASN A 145 -12.34 2.58 58.68
N CYS A 146 -11.21 1.87 58.77
CA CYS A 146 -10.99 0.57 58.17
C CYS A 146 -10.70 -0.50 59.25
N SER A 147 -10.82 -1.77 58.88
CA SER A 147 -10.44 -2.91 59.71
C SER A 147 -9.75 -4.00 58.90
N VAL A 148 -8.95 -4.84 59.57
CA VAL A 148 -8.34 -6.01 58.90
C VAL A 148 -9.43 -7.04 58.63
N ASP A 149 -9.61 -7.41 57.36
CA ASP A 149 -10.58 -8.43 56.95
C ASP A 149 -9.93 -9.82 56.84
N GLY A 150 -8.66 -9.88 56.42
CA GLY A 150 -7.96 -11.13 56.25
C GLY A 150 -6.45 -11.00 56.08
N PHE A 151 -5.78 -12.14 56.05
CA PHE A 151 -4.34 -12.27 55.86
C PHE A 151 -4.06 -13.25 54.72
N SER A 152 -2.98 -13.02 53.96
CA SER A 152 -2.45 -14.04 53.06
C SER A 152 -1.44 -14.93 53.80
N LYS A 153 -0.88 -15.96 53.13
CA LYS A 153 0.19 -16.80 53.70
C LYS A 153 1.48 -16.02 54.05
N ASP A 154 1.70 -14.86 53.45
CA ASP A 154 2.79 -13.93 53.82
C ASP A 154 2.34 -13.03 54.97
N GLU A 155 3.10 -13.04 56.09
CA GLU A 155 2.83 -12.25 57.30
C GLU A 155 2.82 -10.73 57.09
N ARG A 156 3.36 -10.25 55.95
CA ARG A 156 3.37 -8.84 55.57
C ARG A 156 2.14 -8.43 54.76
N ASN A 157 1.33 -9.39 54.29
CA ASN A 157 0.18 -9.12 53.44
C ASN A 157 -1.11 -9.06 54.25
N PHE A 158 -1.89 -8.01 54.02
CA PHE A 158 -3.15 -7.75 54.69
C PHE A 158 -4.22 -7.42 53.66
N ILE A 159 -5.42 -7.95 53.88
CA ILE A 159 -6.63 -7.48 53.22
C ILE A 159 -7.35 -6.59 54.24
N ILE A 160 -7.51 -5.32 53.90
CA ILE A 160 -8.20 -4.33 54.74
C ILE A 160 -9.55 -4.05 54.12
N LYS A 161 -10.59 -3.96 54.94
CA LYS A 161 -11.94 -3.54 54.53
C LYS A 161 -12.28 -2.19 55.15
N THR A 162 -13.16 -1.45 54.49
CA THR A 162 -13.84 -0.31 55.11
C THR A 162 -14.87 -0.80 56.13
N ASN A 163 -15.05 -0.07 57.22
CA ASN A 163 -16.13 -0.32 58.17
C ASN A 163 -17.44 0.27 57.63
N ASP A 164 -18.58 -0.16 58.18
CA ASP A 164 -19.89 0.34 57.80
C ASP A 164 -19.99 1.88 57.96
N ASN A 165 -20.71 2.54 57.05
CA ASN A 165 -20.86 4.00 56.97
C ASN A 165 -19.56 4.79 56.74
N ASN A 166 -18.50 4.17 56.19
CA ASN A 166 -17.34 4.93 55.72
C ASN A 166 -17.74 5.84 54.54
N SER A 167 -17.50 7.14 54.67
CA SER A 167 -17.87 8.16 53.67
C SER A 167 -16.77 8.42 52.64
N ILE A 168 -15.64 7.73 52.73
CA ILE A 168 -14.49 7.90 51.82
C ILE A 168 -14.53 6.77 50.77
N ASP A 169 -14.33 7.13 49.51
CA ASP A 169 -14.24 6.16 48.40
C ASP A 169 -13.02 5.24 48.56
N ILE A 170 -13.15 3.98 48.14
CA ILE A 170 -12.08 2.98 48.30
C ILE A 170 -10.80 3.34 47.55
N LEU A 171 -10.88 4.02 46.41
CA LEU A 171 -9.73 4.46 45.64
C LEU A 171 -9.00 5.61 46.34
N ASP A 172 -9.73 6.49 47.02
CA ASP A 172 -9.15 7.53 47.88
C ASP A 172 -8.43 6.92 49.09
N ILE A 173 -9.05 5.93 49.76
CA ILE A 173 -8.41 5.20 50.86
C ILE A 173 -7.16 4.49 50.37
N THR A 174 -7.22 3.83 49.22
CA THR A 174 -6.05 3.16 48.62
C THR A 174 -4.89 4.14 48.45
N ASP A 175 -5.15 5.33 47.91
CA ASP A 175 -4.14 6.36 47.70
C ASP A 175 -3.55 6.89 49.03
N ILE A 176 -4.37 7.06 50.08
CA ILE A 176 -3.89 7.40 51.42
C ILE A 176 -2.91 6.34 51.94
N PHE A 177 -3.26 5.06 51.78
CA PHE A 177 -2.42 3.96 52.24
C PHE A 177 -1.12 3.88 51.42
N PHE A 178 -1.19 4.01 50.10
CA PHE A 178 0.00 4.05 49.24
C PHE A 178 0.95 5.19 49.64
N ASN A 179 0.42 6.40 49.79
CA ASN A 179 1.21 7.60 50.12
C ASN A 179 1.69 7.67 51.57
N SER A 180 1.22 6.77 52.46
CA SER A 180 1.79 6.62 53.81
C SER A 180 3.26 6.19 53.79
N GLY A 181 3.71 5.58 52.68
CA GLY A 181 5.06 5.07 52.52
C GLY A 181 5.36 3.77 53.29
N LEU A 182 4.39 3.25 54.07
CA LEU A 182 4.54 2.03 54.89
C LEU A 182 4.52 0.74 54.07
N PHE A 183 3.89 0.77 52.89
CA PHE A 183 3.58 -0.42 52.11
C PHE A 183 4.46 -0.52 50.86
N GLU A 184 4.84 -1.75 50.50
CA GLU A 184 5.46 -2.11 49.22
C GLU A 184 4.46 -1.90 48.09
N TYR A 185 3.20 -2.27 48.33
CA TYR A 185 2.05 -1.91 47.51
C TYR A 185 0.81 -1.70 48.38
N ALA A 186 -0.07 -0.81 47.91
CA ALA A 186 -1.43 -0.64 48.41
C ALA A 186 -2.31 -0.49 47.17
N GLU A 187 -3.15 -1.50 46.92
CA GLU A 187 -3.92 -1.64 45.68
C GLU A 187 -5.39 -1.90 46.03
N PRO A 188 -6.36 -1.35 45.29
CA PRO A 188 -7.77 -1.63 45.53
C PRO A 188 -8.06 -3.10 45.18
N ASP A 189 -9.00 -3.71 45.88
CA ASP A 189 -9.48 -5.05 45.55
C ASP A 189 -10.66 -4.95 44.59
N PHE A 190 -10.49 -5.44 43.37
CA PHE A 190 -11.51 -5.43 42.33
C PHE A 190 -12.25 -6.76 42.26
N ILE A 191 -13.58 -6.70 42.16
CA ILE A 191 -14.43 -7.84 41.84
C ILE A 191 -14.64 -7.87 40.34
N TYR A 192 -14.45 -9.05 39.75
CA TYR A 192 -14.66 -9.33 38.34
C TYR A 192 -15.84 -10.31 38.19
N PRO A 193 -17.03 -9.85 37.79
CA PRO A 193 -18.17 -10.73 37.52
C PRO A 193 -17.83 -11.82 36.51
N GLU A 194 -18.07 -13.10 36.83
CA GLU A 194 -17.78 -14.25 35.96
C GLU A 194 -18.43 -14.10 34.57
N LYS A 195 -19.67 -13.61 34.52
CA LYS A 195 -20.42 -13.33 33.28
C LYS A 195 -19.79 -12.23 32.40
N CYS A 196 -18.82 -11.49 32.90
CA CYS A 196 -18.14 -10.38 32.23
C CYS A 196 -16.71 -10.73 31.78
N LEU A 197 -16.25 -11.94 32.10
CA LEU A 197 -14.90 -12.42 31.77
C LEU A 197 -14.83 -13.27 30.50
N LEU A 198 -15.97 -13.72 29.98
CA LEU A 198 -16.06 -14.51 28.75
C LEU A 198 -16.43 -13.59 27.58
N LEU A 199 -15.70 -13.68 26.46
CA LEU A 199 -16.25 -13.20 25.18
C LEU A 199 -17.64 -13.84 25.00
N SER A 200 -18.62 -13.08 24.52
CA SER A 200 -19.93 -13.59 24.11
C SER A 200 -19.70 -14.48 22.89
N VAL A 201 -19.24 -15.70 23.17
CA VAL A 201 -19.24 -16.82 22.25
C VAL A 201 -20.62 -17.41 22.45
N PRO A 202 -21.49 -17.34 21.43
CA PRO A 202 -22.81 -17.94 21.52
C PRO A 202 -22.71 -19.43 21.88
N ASN A 203 -23.71 -19.95 22.60
CA ASN A 203 -23.74 -21.36 23.00
C ASN A 203 -24.17 -22.31 21.86
N ASP A 204 -24.34 -21.77 20.65
CA ASP A 204 -24.82 -22.45 19.45
C ASP A 204 -23.78 -23.45 18.92
N GLN A 205 -24.25 -24.63 18.52
CA GLN A 205 -23.45 -25.83 18.29
C GLN A 205 -22.32 -25.64 17.25
N TYR A 206 -22.58 -24.87 16.20
CA TYR A 206 -21.69 -24.70 15.05
C TYR A 206 -21.05 -23.30 14.99
N PHE A 207 -21.19 -22.47 16.03
CA PHE A 207 -20.60 -21.14 16.06
C PHE A 207 -19.07 -21.17 15.84
N SER A 208 -18.36 -22.20 16.33
CA SER A 208 -16.93 -22.36 16.09
C SER A 208 -16.54 -22.47 14.62
N SER A 209 -17.49 -22.84 13.75
CA SER A 209 -17.30 -22.93 12.29
C SER A 209 -17.64 -21.63 11.57
N GLN A 210 -18.27 -20.66 12.24
CA GLN A 210 -18.70 -19.38 11.64
C GLN A 210 -17.57 -18.34 11.64
N TRP A 211 -16.55 -18.59 10.81
CA TRP A 211 -15.38 -17.71 10.70
C TRP A 211 -15.74 -16.26 10.36
N ALA A 212 -16.81 -16.03 9.60
CA ALA A 212 -17.26 -14.70 9.22
C ALA A 212 -17.59 -13.80 10.44
N LEU A 213 -18.01 -14.41 11.56
CA LEU A 213 -18.38 -13.73 12.81
C LEU A 213 -17.22 -13.67 13.81
N LEU A 214 -16.40 -14.74 13.84
CA LEU A 214 -15.19 -14.86 14.64
C LEU A 214 -14.22 -15.86 14.00
N ASN A 215 -13.15 -15.37 13.39
CA ASN A 215 -12.07 -16.17 12.85
C ASN A 215 -10.97 -16.31 13.90
N THR A 216 -10.81 -17.53 14.41
CA THR A 216 -9.77 -17.90 15.38
C THR A 216 -8.63 -18.67 14.71
N GLY A 217 -8.57 -18.71 13.38
CA GLY A 217 -7.68 -19.58 12.62
C GLY A 217 -8.15 -21.03 12.55
N GLN A 218 -9.46 -21.25 12.69
CA GLN A 218 -10.05 -22.58 12.61
C GLN A 218 -9.96 -23.18 11.20
N LEU A 219 -10.06 -24.51 11.12
CA LEU A 219 -10.13 -25.23 9.84
C LEU A 219 -11.55 -25.13 9.27
N LEU A 220 -11.65 -24.69 8.01
CA LEU A 220 -12.90 -24.43 7.31
C LEU A 220 -13.12 -25.43 6.19
N SER A 221 -14.33 -25.97 6.11
CA SER A 221 -14.75 -26.75 4.94
C SER A 221 -14.92 -25.83 3.74
N THR A 222 -14.51 -26.33 2.58
CA THR A 222 -14.56 -25.55 1.35
C THR A 222 -15.57 -26.12 0.37
N GLY A 223 -16.09 -27.32 0.61
CA GLY A 223 -16.99 -28.00 -0.33
C GLY A 223 -16.37 -28.32 -1.69
N SER A 224 -15.07 -28.09 -1.90
CA SER A 224 -14.45 -28.24 -3.22
C SER A 224 -14.21 -29.71 -3.58
N SER A 225 -14.77 -30.11 -4.72
CA SER A 225 -14.51 -31.40 -5.38
C SER A 225 -13.36 -31.33 -6.40
N PHE A 226 -12.69 -30.17 -6.50
CA PHE A 226 -11.71 -29.90 -7.55
C PHE A 226 -10.26 -30.09 -7.12
N SER A 227 -10.00 -31.07 -6.25
CA SER A 227 -8.66 -31.33 -5.71
C SER A 227 -7.59 -31.63 -6.79
N LEU A 228 -8.01 -32.20 -7.92
CA LEU A 228 -7.15 -32.44 -9.09
C LEU A 228 -6.57 -31.14 -9.68
N TYR A 229 -7.25 -30.00 -9.48
CA TYR A 229 -6.85 -28.69 -9.96
C TYR A 229 -6.23 -27.82 -8.86
N GLY A 230 -5.93 -28.42 -7.70
CA GLY A 230 -5.21 -27.78 -6.60
C GLY A 230 -6.09 -27.25 -5.47
N ASP A 231 -7.42 -27.34 -5.56
CA ASP A 231 -8.29 -26.90 -4.47
C ASP A 231 -8.17 -27.79 -3.24
N ALA A 232 -8.02 -27.17 -2.07
CA ALA A 232 -8.03 -27.91 -0.82
C ALA A 232 -9.48 -28.13 -0.36
N PRO A 233 -9.84 -29.34 0.12
CA PRO A 233 -11.16 -29.59 0.70
C PRO A 233 -11.37 -28.83 2.02
N THR A 234 -10.27 -28.38 2.64
CA THR A 234 -10.28 -27.55 3.84
C THR A 234 -9.18 -26.50 3.79
N VAL A 235 -9.42 -25.33 4.37
CA VAL A 235 -8.39 -24.28 4.55
C VAL A 235 -8.41 -23.71 5.97
N ASN A 236 -7.28 -23.24 6.47
CA ASN A 236 -7.23 -22.55 7.76
C ASN A 236 -7.62 -21.08 7.57
N GLY A 237 -8.42 -20.54 8.50
CA GLY A 237 -8.61 -19.09 8.57
C GLY A 237 -7.36 -18.36 9.05
N ILE A 238 -7.32 -17.03 8.86
CA ILE A 238 -6.39 -16.13 9.54
C ILE A 238 -7.12 -15.50 10.74
N PRO A 239 -6.62 -15.62 11.99
CA PRO A 239 -7.27 -14.99 13.14
C PRO A 239 -7.52 -13.49 12.93
N GLY A 240 -8.75 -13.04 13.20
CA GLY A 240 -9.19 -11.65 12.97
C GLY A 240 -9.49 -11.28 11.50
N ALA A 241 -9.33 -12.21 10.57
CA ALA A 241 -9.84 -12.08 9.21
C ALA A 241 -11.35 -12.39 9.19
N ASP A 242 -12.15 -11.55 9.86
CA ASP A 242 -13.60 -11.63 10.01
C ASP A 242 -14.24 -10.23 10.10
N MET A 243 -15.57 -10.15 10.22
CA MET A 243 -16.27 -8.86 10.32
C MET A 243 -16.26 -8.24 11.74
N ASN A 244 -15.55 -8.81 12.71
CA ASN A 244 -15.60 -8.40 14.13
C ASN A 244 -17.03 -8.35 14.72
N VAL A 245 -17.93 -9.22 14.26
CA VAL A 245 -19.34 -9.24 14.71
C VAL A 245 -19.45 -9.64 16.18
N SER A 246 -18.68 -10.65 16.63
CA SER A 246 -18.65 -11.07 18.03
C SER A 246 -18.24 -9.96 19.01
N ALA A 247 -17.43 -9.00 18.56
CA ALA A 247 -17.09 -7.80 19.32
C ALA A 247 -18.15 -6.71 19.20
N ALA A 248 -18.85 -6.60 18.06
CA ALA A 248 -19.98 -5.67 17.88
C ALA A 248 -21.16 -6.00 18.80
N TRP A 249 -21.38 -7.28 19.11
CA TRP A 249 -22.40 -7.73 20.07
C TRP A 249 -22.21 -7.20 21.50
N ASP A 250 -21.06 -6.63 21.82
CA ASP A 250 -20.85 -5.90 23.08
C ASP A 250 -21.56 -4.55 23.11
N TYR A 251 -22.00 -4.07 21.96
CA TYR A 251 -22.81 -2.86 21.80
C TYR A 251 -24.26 -3.20 21.54
N THR A 252 -24.51 -4.12 20.60
CA THR A 252 -25.85 -4.57 20.27
C THR A 252 -25.82 -5.90 19.52
N THR A 253 -26.76 -6.77 19.83
CA THR A 253 -27.07 -8.02 19.11
C THR A 253 -28.22 -7.82 18.10
N GLY A 254 -28.68 -6.59 17.93
CA GLY A 254 -29.86 -6.24 17.15
C GLY A 254 -30.97 -5.69 18.03
N SER A 255 -32.12 -5.41 17.41
CA SER A 255 -33.31 -4.89 18.07
C SER A 255 -34.54 -5.42 17.38
N GLU A 256 -35.53 -5.87 18.14
CA GLU A 256 -36.80 -6.39 17.61
C GLU A 256 -37.63 -5.34 16.86
N ASN A 257 -37.21 -4.07 16.93
CA ASN A 257 -37.79 -2.95 16.18
C ASN A 257 -37.18 -2.78 14.78
N ILE A 258 -36.06 -3.44 14.50
CA ILE A 258 -35.42 -3.43 13.19
C ILE A 258 -35.80 -4.70 12.44
N LYS A 259 -36.31 -4.52 11.22
CA LYS A 259 -36.78 -5.61 10.35
C LYS A 259 -35.86 -5.76 9.14
N ILE A 260 -35.44 -6.99 8.87
CA ILE A 260 -34.64 -7.36 7.71
C ILE A 260 -35.54 -8.15 6.75
N GLY A 261 -35.70 -7.64 5.52
CA GLY A 261 -36.38 -8.33 4.44
C GLY A 261 -35.38 -9.15 3.63
N ILE A 262 -35.61 -10.45 3.54
CA ILE A 262 -34.84 -11.37 2.68
C ILE A 262 -35.65 -11.55 1.39
N ILE A 263 -35.26 -10.84 0.33
CA ILE A 263 -35.91 -10.91 -0.98
C ILE A 263 -35.20 -11.99 -1.79
N ASP A 264 -35.77 -13.21 -1.82
CA ASP A 264 -35.09 -14.41 -2.34
C ASP A 264 -36.09 -15.52 -2.75
N SER A 265 -35.70 -16.80 -2.71
CA SER A 265 -36.51 -17.99 -3.05
C SER A 265 -37.51 -18.44 -1.96
N GLY A 266 -37.66 -17.65 -0.90
CA GLY A 266 -38.44 -18.01 0.30
C GLY A 266 -37.54 -18.32 1.49
N ILE A 267 -38.12 -18.73 2.62
CA ILE A 267 -37.41 -19.19 3.81
C ILE A 267 -38.12 -20.42 4.37
N ASP A 268 -37.38 -21.46 4.75
CA ASP A 268 -37.89 -22.52 5.61
C ASP A 268 -38.23 -21.98 7.01
N SER A 269 -39.45 -21.44 7.14
CA SER A 269 -39.93 -20.85 8.39
C SER A 269 -40.08 -21.85 9.54
N LEU A 270 -39.99 -23.15 9.28
CA LEU A 270 -40.03 -24.22 10.28
C LEU A 270 -38.64 -24.65 10.74
N HIS A 271 -37.57 -24.06 10.17
CA HIS A 271 -36.21 -24.35 10.60
C HIS A 271 -36.08 -24.12 12.12
N PRO A 272 -35.52 -25.09 12.90
CA PRO A 272 -35.48 -25.01 14.35
C PRO A 272 -34.74 -23.77 14.86
N ASP A 273 -33.72 -23.33 14.11
CA ASP A 273 -32.90 -22.16 14.42
C ASP A 273 -33.59 -20.79 14.16
N PHE A 274 -34.87 -20.81 13.75
CA PHE A 274 -35.73 -19.63 13.68
C PHE A 274 -36.86 -19.63 14.70
N GLN A 275 -37.02 -20.69 15.51
CA GLN A 275 -38.20 -20.91 16.37
C GLN A 275 -38.18 -20.10 17.69
N LYS A 276 -37.88 -18.81 17.61
CA LYS A 276 -38.10 -17.83 18.68
C LYS A 276 -39.39 -17.05 18.37
N ALA A 277 -40.28 -16.94 19.36
CA ALA A 277 -41.57 -16.28 19.17
C ALA A 277 -41.39 -14.83 18.68
N GLY A 278 -42.04 -14.48 17.58
CA GLY A 278 -41.97 -13.14 16.98
C GLY A 278 -40.68 -12.81 16.24
N HIS A 279 -39.76 -13.77 16.07
CA HIS A 279 -38.50 -13.61 15.36
C HIS A 279 -38.70 -13.54 13.84
N LEU A 280 -39.45 -14.49 13.29
CA LEU A 280 -39.96 -14.42 11.93
C LEU A 280 -41.28 -13.66 11.90
N LEU A 281 -41.36 -12.64 11.06
CA LEU A 281 -42.59 -11.95 10.71
C LEU A 281 -43.38 -12.78 9.68
N PRO A 282 -44.71 -12.56 9.57
CA PRO A 282 -45.48 -13.10 8.45
C PRO A 282 -44.84 -12.68 7.13
N GLY A 283 -44.39 -13.66 6.34
CA GLY A 283 -43.77 -13.44 5.04
C GLY A 283 -44.75 -13.02 3.95
N TYR A 284 -44.21 -12.81 2.76
CA TYR A 284 -44.98 -12.50 1.56
C TYR A 284 -44.41 -13.25 0.35
N ASP A 285 -45.27 -13.94 -0.39
CA ASP A 285 -44.95 -14.54 -1.67
C ASP A 285 -45.32 -13.56 -2.79
N ALA A 286 -44.34 -12.77 -3.23
CA ALA A 286 -44.53 -11.78 -4.27
C ALA A 286 -44.73 -12.43 -5.65
N PHE A 287 -44.25 -13.67 -5.85
CA PHE A 287 -44.46 -14.40 -7.09
C PHE A 287 -45.94 -14.75 -7.28
N ASN A 288 -46.56 -15.31 -6.24
CA ASN A 288 -47.98 -15.69 -6.24
C ASN A 288 -48.94 -14.56 -5.78
N ASP A 289 -48.40 -13.42 -5.33
CA ASP A 289 -49.15 -12.28 -4.80
C ASP A 289 -50.01 -12.64 -3.58
N MET A 290 -49.40 -13.29 -2.57
CA MET A 290 -50.13 -13.76 -1.39
C MET A 290 -49.33 -13.65 -0.10
N ASP A 291 -50.06 -13.47 1.02
CA ASP A 291 -49.48 -13.50 2.36
C ASP A 291 -49.02 -14.90 2.76
N GLY A 292 -47.87 -14.98 3.42
CA GLY A 292 -47.25 -16.21 3.87
C GLY A 292 -45.81 -16.36 3.38
N SER A 293 -45.02 -17.14 4.11
CA SER A 293 -43.67 -17.48 3.69
C SER A 293 -43.72 -18.66 2.73
N ALA A 294 -43.27 -18.46 1.49
CA ALA A 294 -43.08 -19.57 0.55
C ALA A 294 -42.02 -20.53 1.09
N VAL A 295 -42.23 -21.83 0.89
CA VAL A 295 -41.25 -22.87 1.25
C VAL A 295 -40.08 -22.76 0.29
N ASP A 296 -38.89 -22.62 0.86
CA ASP A 296 -37.65 -22.53 0.09
C ASP A 296 -37.19 -23.91 -0.40
N VAL A 297 -37.63 -24.29 -1.59
CA VAL A 297 -37.24 -25.56 -2.23
C VAL A 297 -35.76 -25.52 -2.67
N GLY A 298 -35.22 -24.33 -2.95
CA GLY A 298 -33.87 -24.12 -3.48
C GLY A 298 -32.78 -23.91 -2.43
N ASN A 299 -33.12 -23.80 -1.14
CA ASN A 299 -32.24 -23.55 0.00
C ASN A 299 -31.56 -22.14 0.06
N HIS A 300 -31.59 -21.39 -1.03
CA HIS A 300 -30.81 -20.16 -1.17
C HIS A 300 -31.29 -19.06 -0.22
N GLY A 301 -32.60 -18.83 -0.13
CA GLY A 301 -33.18 -17.83 0.78
C GLY A 301 -33.06 -18.21 2.27
N THR A 302 -33.17 -19.50 2.61
CA THR A 302 -32.96 -20.01 3.97
C THR A 302 -31.51 -19.81 4.43
N SER A 303 -30.55 -20.11 3.56
CA SER A 303 -29.12 -19.90 3.81
C SER A 303 -28.81 -18.41 4.02
N THR A 304 -29.39 -17.55 3.18
CA THR A 304 -29.25 -16.09 3.26
C THR A 304 -29.85 -15.53 4.55
N ALA A 305 -31.06 -15.97 4.92
CA ALA A 305 -31.73 -15.57 6.15
C ALA A 305 -30.96 -16.00 7.41
N GLY A 306 -30.37 -17.20 7.38
CA GLY A 306 -29.55 -17.73 8.47
C GLY A 306 -28.36 -16.82 8.79
N LEU A 307 -27.63 -16.37 7.77
CA LEU A 307 -26.50 -15.46 7.93
C LEU A 307 -26.94 -14.11 8.49
N ALA A 308 -28.06 -13.56 8.01
CA ALA A 308 -28.55 -12.27 8.47
C ALA A 308 -29.00 -12.30 9.94
N GLY A 309 -29.71 -13.35 10.37
CA GLY A 309 -30.37 -13.35 11.68
C GLY A 309 -30.90 -14.70 12.18
N ALA A 310 -30.18 -15.82 12.02
CA ALA A 310 -30.47 -17.01 12.82
C ALA A 310 -30.45 -16.70 14.33
N VAL A 311 -31.28 -17.40 15.12
CA VAL A 311 -31.44 -17.14 16.55
C VAL A 311 -30.17 -17.52 17.30
N MET A 312 -29.62 -16.59 18.06
CA MET A 312 -28.44 -16.82 18.89
C MET A 312 -28.81 -17.38 20.28
N ASN A 313 -27.91 -18.18 20.85
CA ASN A 313 -27.95 -18.71 22.21
C ASN A 313 -29.11 -19.69 22.49
N ASN A 314 -29.55 -20.45 21.49
CA ASN A 314 -30.60 -21.46 21.65
C ASN A 314 -30.05 -22.90 21.79
N SER A 315 -28.72 -23.04 21.89
CA SER A 315 -27.98 -24.30 22.05
C SER A 315 -28.06 -25.28 20.87
N ILE A 316 -28.54 -24.82 19.72
CA ILE A 316 -28.52 -25.56 18.46
C ILE A 316 -27.81 -24.71 17.41
N GLY A 317 -27.49 -25.30 16.26
CA GLY A 317 -27.23 -24.53 15.06
C GLY A 317 -26.15 -23.45 15.14
N ILE A 318 -26.50 -22.26 14.67
CA ILE A 318 -25.59 -21.13 14.41
C ILE A 318 -26.15 -19.84 15.02
N SER A 319 -25.37 -18.76 14.97
CA SER A 319 -25.90 -17.40 15.18
C SER A 319 -25.95 -16.64 13.85
N GLY A 320 -27.00 -15.85 13.62
CA GLY A 320 -26.96 -14.81 12.59
C GLY A 320 -26.14 -13.60 13.02
N VAL A 321 -25.88 -12.67 12.11
CA VAL A 321 -25.17 -11.41 12.42
C VAL A 321 -25.99 -10.51 13.37
N ALA A 322 -27.29 -10.39 13.13
CA ALA A 322 -28.21 -9.58 13.93
C ALA A 322 -29.34 -10.43 14.55
N PRO A 323 -29.02 -11.31 15.50
CA PRO A 323 -29.93 -12.34 16.01
C PRO A 323 -31.14 -11.82 16.80
N ASP A 324 -31.14 -10.56 17.23
CA ASP A 324 -32.30 -9.93 17.88
C ASP A 324 -33.15 -9.05 16.95
N CYS A 325 -32.76 -8.91 15.68
CA CYS A 325 -33.59 -8.28 14.65
C CYS A 325 -34.65 -9.27 14.13
N LYS A 326 -35.76 -8.74 13.62
CA LYS A 326 -36.81 -9.57 13.01
C LYS A 326 -36.53 -9.81 11.54
N LEU A 327 -36.85 -11.01 11.05
CA LEU A 327 -36.72 -11.36 9.63
C LEU A 327 -38.10 -11.44 8.96
N MET A 328 -38.19 -11.01 7.71
CA MET A 328 -39.35 -11.24 6.85
C MET A 328 -38.90 -11.94 5.56
N SER A 329 -39.51 -13.07 5.24
CA SER A 329 -39.35 -13.72 3.94
C SER A 329 -40.16 -12.96 2.88
N ILE A 330 -39.52 -12.59 1.78
CA ILE A 330 -40.18 -12.02 0.60
C ILE A 330 -39.77 -12.87 -0.61
N CYS A 331 -40.64 -13.78 -1.04
CA CYS A 331 -40.32 -14.69 -2.14
C CYS A 331 -40.58 -14.03 -3.50
N ILE A 332 -39.58 -14.04 -4.39
CA ILE A 332 -39.71 -13.51 -5.76
C ILE A 332 -39.56 -14.58 -6.85
N PHE A 333 -39.14 -15.78 -6.50
CA PHE A 333 -38.88 -16.86 -7.45
C PHE A 333 -39.91 -17.98 -7.36
N ASP A 334 -40.24 -18.58 -8.49
CA ASP A 334 -40.95 -19.86 -8.50
C ASP A 334 -40.01 -21.03 -8.18
N ILE A 335 -40.57 -22.24 -8.14
CA ILE A 335 -39.82 -23.48 -7.88
C ILE A 335 -38.73 -23.78 -8.92
N ASN A 336 -38.79 -23.17 -10.10
CA ASN A 336 -37.80 -23.31 -11.17
C ASN A 336 -36.79 -22.16 -11.20
N GLY A 337 -36.88 -21.19 -10.27
CA GLY A 337 -36.02 -20.03 -10.21
C GLY A 337 -36.42 -18.89 -11.15
N ASN A 338 -37.64 -18.89 -11.70
CA ASN A 338 -38.13 -17.82 -12.58
C ASN A 338 -38.71 -16.66 -11.77
N THR A 339 -38.54 -15.44 -12.29
CA THR A 339 -39.19 -14.23 -11.76
C THR A 339 -39.55 -13.27 -12.91
N SER A 340 -40.18 -12.14 -12.60
CA SER A 340 -40.49 -11.09 -13.58
C SER A 340 -40.32 -9.70 -12.98
N ASN A 341 -40.13 -8.69 -13.84
CA ASN A 341 -39.98 -7.29 -13.40
C ASN A 341 -41.15 -6.80 -12.53
N SER A 342 -42.38 -7.24 -12.80
CA SER A 342 -43.56 -6.86 -11.99
C SER A 342 -43.56 -7.53 -10.61
N VAL A 343 -43.12 -8.79 -10.52
CA VAL A 343 -42.95 -9.50 -9.23
C VAL A 343 -41.89 -8.81 -8.38
N ILE A 344 -40.75 -8.44 -8.99
CA ILE A 344 -39.68 -7.73 -8.29
C ILE A 344 -40.17 -6.37 -7.78
N ALA A 345 -40.81 -5.57 -8.62
CA ALA A 345 -41.33 -4.27 -8.20
C ALA A 345 -42.33 -4.39 -7.04
N ARG A 346 -43.26 -5.35 -7.13
CA ARG A 346 -44.22 -5.66 -6.07
C ARG A 346 -43.54 -6.04 -4.75
N ALA A 347 -42.45 -6.80 -4.81
CA ALA A 347 -41.69 -7.20 -3.62
C ALA A 347 -41.10 -5.99 -2.88
N PHE A 348 -40.48 -5.05 -3.61
CA PHE A 348 -39.94 -3.82 -3.03
C PHE A 348 -41.04 -2.90 -2.50
N ASP A 349 -42.13 -2.71 -3.26
CA ASP A 349 -43.28 -1.90 -2.81
C ASP A 349 -43.91 -2.49 -1.54
N THR A 350 -44.01 -3.83 -1.47
CA THR A 350 -44.51 -4.53 -0.27
C THR A 350 -43.56 -4.38 0.90
N ALA A 351 -42.24 -4.43 0.66
CA ALA A 351 -41.25 -4.23 1.71
C ALA A 351 -41.37 -2.83 2.34
N VAL A 352 -41.58 -1.79 1.51
CA VAL A 352 -41.87 -0.43 1.99
C VAL A 352 -43.17 -0.40 2.79
N ALA A 353 -44.26 -0.98 2.26
CA ALA A 353 -45.55 -1.01 2.94
C ALA A 353 -45.54 -1.77 4.27
N ARG A 354 -44.68 -2.79 4.41
CA ARG A 354 -44.47 -3.57 5.64
C ARG A 354 -43.48 -2.90 6.61
N GLY A 355 -42.91 -1.76 6.22
CA GLY A 355 -41.95 -0.99 6.99
C GLY A 355 -40.69 -1.78 7.30
N ILE A 356 -40.12 -2.43 6.27
CA ILE A 356 -38.81 -3.10 6.37
C ILE A 356 -37.70 -2.05 6.44
N ASP A 357 -36.69 -2.29 7.27
CA ASP A 357 -35.59 -1.35 7.49
C ASP A 357 -34.39 -1.64 6.59
N VAL A 358 -34.06 -2.93 6.44
CA VAL A 358 -32.90 -3.42 5.68
C VAL A 358 -33.36 -4.46 4.67
N LEU A 359 -32.93 -4.34 3.43
CA LEU A 359 -33.26 -5.27 2.33
C LEU A 359 -32.00 -5.99 1.86
N SER A 360 -32.01 -7.32 1.98
CA SER A 360 -30.95 -8.22 1.52
C SER A 360 -31.39 -8.87 0.21
N ASN A 361 -30.59 -8.68 -0.86
CA ASN A 361 -30.90 -9.14 -2.20
C ASN A 361 -29.71 -9.91 -2.78
N SER A 362 -29.72 -11.23 -2.62
CA SER A 362 -28.64 -12.13 -3.07
C SER A 362 -28.86 -12.63 -4.51
N TRP A 363 -29.25 -11.73 -5.42
CA TRP A 363 -29.57 -12.04 -6.82
C TRP A 363 -29.25 -10.85 -7.72
N GLY A 364 -29.17 -11.07 -9.04
CA GLY A 364 -28.84 -10.01 -10.01
C GLY A 364 -28.73 -10.53 -11.43
N GLY A 365 -28.11 -9.74 -12.32
CA GLY A 365 -27.88 -10.11 -13.71
C GLY A 365 -29.07 -9.85 -14.64
N LEU A 366 -30.01 -9.00 -14.23
CA LEU A 366 -31.19 -8.66 -15.03
C LEU A 366 -30.85 -7.59 -16.06
N THR A 367 -31.63 -7.53 -17.14
CA THR A 367 -31.64 -6.35 -18.02
C THR A 367 -32.16 -5.13 -17.23
N PRO A 368 -31.53 -3.94 -17.36
CA PRO A 368 -32.01 -2.71 -16.73
C PRO A 368 -33.49 -2.44 -17.03
N SER A 369 -34.23 -2.03 -16.00
CA SER A 369 -35.70 -1.90 -16.07
C SER A 369 -36.19 -0.77 -15.17
N SER A 370 -36.86 0.23 -15.76
CA SER A 370 -37.32 1.41 -15.02
C SER A 370 -38.29 1.06 -13.90
N VAL A 371 -39.16 0.05 -14.07
CA VAL A 371 -40.10 -0.34 -13.00
C VAL A 371 -39.36 -0.91 -11.78
N VAL A 372 -38.32 -1.72 -12.01
CA VAL A 372 -37.49 -2.30 -10.95
C VAL A 372 -36.63 -1.22 -10.29
N THR A 373 -35.98 -0.37 -11.10
CA THR A 373 -35.16 0.75 -10.60
C THR A 373 -36.01 1.69 -9.74
N ASN A 374 -37.19 2.10 -10.23
CA ASN A 374 -38.08 3.00 -9.49
C ASN A 374 -38.57 2.39 -8.17
N SER A 375 -38.87 1.08 -8.12
CA SER A 375 -39.27 0.43 -6.86
C SER A 375 -38.13 0.32 -5.86
N ILE A 376 -36.90 0.08 -6.32
CA ILE A 376 -35.69 0.07 -5.48
C ILE A 376 -35.40 1.47 -4.96
N ASP A 377 -35.45 2.48 -5.82
CA ASP A 377 -35.27 3.88 -5.45
C ASP A 377 -36.35 4.34 -4.48
N ASN A 378 -37.61 3.93 -4.69
CA ASN A 378 -38.70 4.20 -3.75
C ASN A 378 -38.40 3.62 -2.36
N ALA A 379 -37.90 2.38 -2.27
CA ALA A 379 -37.50 1.80 -1.00
C ALA A 379 -36.32 2.56 -0.37
N ALA A 380 -35.30 2.88 -1.16
CA ALA A 380 -34.10 3.55 -0.71
C ALA A 380 -34.32 5.03 -0.31
N ILE A 381 -35.35 5.68 -0.82
CA ILE A 381 -35.65 7.11 -0.57
C ILE A 381 -36.82 7.27 0.39
N ASN A 382 -37.96 6.62 0.12
CA ASN A 382 -39.22 6.83 0.85
C ASN A 382 -39.47 5.77 1.93
N GLY A 383 -38.76 4.65 1.91
CA GLY A 383 -38.85 3.65 2.96
C GLY A 383 -38.51 4.23 4.34
N ARG A 384 -38.98 3.57 5.41
CA ARG A 384 -38.74 3.99 6.80
C ARG A 384 -39.11 5.46 7.05
N ASP A 385 -40.33 5.83 6.63
CA ASP A 385 -40.88 7.19 6.78
C ASP A 385 -39.98 8.30 6.18
N GLY A 386 -39.34 8.02 5.04
CA GLY A 386 -38.44 8.95 4.35
C GLY A 386 -36.99 8.94 4.84
N LEU A 387 -36.63 8.08 5.81
CA LEU A 387 -35.22 7.84 6.16
C LEU A 387 -34.49 6.96 5.13
N GLY A 388 -35.25 6.20 4.33
CA GLY A 388 -34.76 5.27 3.32
C GLY A 388 -34.35 3.91 3.89
N CYS A 389 -34.80 2.82 3.25
CA CYS A 389 -34.32 1.47 3.55
C CYS A 389 -32.83 1.34 3.21
N ALA A 390 -32.06 0.61 4.02
CA ALA A 390 -30.74 0.16 3.60
C ALA A 390 -30.91 -0.99 2.59
N VAL A 391 -30.65 -0.72 1.31
CA VAL A 391 -30.81 -1.70 0.22
C VAL A 391 -29.45 -2.25 -0.17
N LEU A 392 -29.21 -3.53 0.11
CA LEU A 392 -27.95 -4.20 -0.20
C LEU A 392 -28.16 -5.24 -1.29
N PHE A 393 -27.22 -5.33 -2.21
CA PHE A 393 -27.19 -6.34 -3.27
C PHE A 393 -25.84 -7.05 -3.34
N ALA A 394 -25.89 -8.33 -3.69
CA ALA A 394 -24.71 -9.09 -4.08
C ALA A 394 -24.15 -8.55 -5.42
N SER A 395 -22.83 -8.34 -5.51
CA SER A 395 -22.24 -7.72 -6.71
C SER A 395 -22.26 -8.62 -7.96
N GLY A 396 -22.29 -9.95 -7.79
CA GLY A 396 -22.19 -10.95 -8.85
C GLY A 396 -20.98 -11.88 -8.69
N ASN A 397 -20.96 -13.00 -9.41
CA ASN A 397 -20.02 -14.11 -9.18
C ASN A 397 -19.10 -14.40 -10.39
N ASP A 398 -19.09 -13.53 -11.38
CA ASP A 398 -18.39 -13.74 -12.65
C ASP A 398 -16.93 -13.30 -12.55
N GLY A 399 -16.57 -12.47 -11.56
CA GLY A 399 -15.26 -11.83 -11.48
C GLY A 399 -15.11 -10.74 -12.54
N HIS A 400 -16.21 -10.03 -12.83
CA HIS A 400 -16.31 -9.05 -13.91
C HIS A 400 -16.53 -7.62 -13.38
N ASN A 401 -16.25 -6.62 -14.22
CA ASN A 401 -16.53 -5.20 -13.99
C ASN A 401 -17.47 -4.68 -15.08
N PRO A 402 -18.61 -4.05 -14.73
CA PRO A 402 -19.05 -3.64 -13.38
C PRO A 402 -19.83 -4.73 -12.60
N PRO A 403 -20.24 -4.46 -11.34
CA PRO A 403 -21.26 -5.26 -10.66
C PRO A 403 -22.54 -5.38 -11.49
N LEU A 404 -23.30 -6.47 -11.32
CA LEU A 404 -24.49 -6.73 -12.11
C LEU A 404 -25.65 -5.81 -11.71
N TYR A 405 -26.49 -5.40 -12.64
CA TYR A 405 -27.78 -4.77 -12.31
C TYR A 405 -28.67 -5.77 -11.52
N PRO A 406 -29.34 -5.35 -10.42
CA PRO A 406 -29.45 -3.98 -9.88
C PRO A 406 -28.34 -3.52 -8.91
N SER A 407 -27.35 -4.35 -8.56
CA SER A 407 -26.27 -4.01 -7.63
C SER A 407 -25.47 -2.75 -8.02
N VAL A 408 -25.47 -2.41 -9.30
CA VAL A 408 -24.78 -1.25 -9.87
C VAL A 408 -25.50 0.09 -9.60
N LEU A 409 -26.72 0.07 -9.08
CA LEU A 409 -27.55 1.27 -8.92
C LEU A 409 -27.01 2.20 -7.82
N PRO A 410 -27.06 3.55 -7.99
CA PRO A 410 -26.48 4.50 -7.03
C PRO A 410 -27.06 4.47 -5.61
N ASN A 411 -28.33 4.08 -5.46
CA ASN A 411 -29.02 4.02 -4.17
C ASN A 411 -28.89 2.64 -3.49
N VAL A 412 -28.17 1.70 -4.11
CA VAL A 412 -27.92 0.36 -3.62
C VAL A 412 -26.50 0.29 -3.05
N LEU A 413 -26.33 -0.50 -1.99
CA LEU A 413 -25.03 -0.85 -1.45
C LEU A 413 -24.56 -2.15 -2.12
N SER A 414 -23.56 -2.05 -2.99
CA SER A 414 -22.99 -3.15 -3.77
C SER A 414 -21.97 -3.93 -2.93
N ILE A 415 -22.26 -5.20 -2.63
CA ILE A 415 -21.48 -6.03 -1.70
C ILE A 415 -20.75 -7.16 -2.43
N GLY A 416 -19.42 -7.09 -2.43
CA GLY A 416 -18.54 -8.10 -2.97
C GLY A 416 -18.09 -9.13 -1.92
N ALA A 417 -17.21 -10.03 -2.32
CA ALA A 417 -16.76 -11.15 -1.49
C ALA A 417 -15.32 -11.02 -1.00
N SER A 418 -15.08 -11.50 0.22
CA SER A 418 -13.76 -11.67 0.84
C SER A 418 -13.59 -13.09 1.37
N THR A 419 -12.35 -13.57 1.36
CA THR A 419 -11.97 -14.92 1.79
C THR A 419 -11.53 -14.94 3.26
N PRO A 420 -11.41 -16.14 3.88
CA PRO A 420 -10.88 -16.31 5.24
C PRO A 420 -9.42 -15.85 5.47
N HIS A 421 -8.78 -15.32 4.43
CA HIS A 421 -7.36 -14.92 4.39
C HIS A 421 -7.16 -13.42 4.14
N ASP A 422 -8.16 -12.59 4.41
CA ASP A 422 -8.08 -11.13 4.22
C ASP A 422 -7.86 -10.71 2.75
N GLN A 423 -8.48 -11.42 1.82
CA GLN A 423 -8.38 -11.22 0.37
C GLN A 423 -9.78 -11.04 -0.23
N ALA A 424 -10.01 -10.05 -1.11
CA ALA A 424 -11.15 -10.05 -2.03
C ALA A 424 -11.24 -11.36 -2.84
N LYS A 425 -12.41 -11.96 -3.02
CA LYS A 425 -12.55 -13.17 -3.82
C LYS A 425 -12.46 -12.82 -5.30
N SER A 426 -11.50 -13.42 -6.00
CA SER A 426 -11.36 -13.37 -7.46
C SER A 426 -11.43 -14.80 -8.02
N PRO A 427 -11.59 -14.96 -9.34
CA PRO A 427 -11.25 -16.22 -9.98
C PRO A 427 -9.80 -16.56 -9.61
N GLY A 428 -9.52 -17.82 -9.32
CA GLY A 428 -8.17 -18.28 -9.00
C GLY A 428 -7.57 -17.88 -7.66
N ASN A 429 -8.37 -17.31 -6.76
CA ASN A 429 -8.03 -17.28 -5.34
C ASN A 429 -9.20 -17.86 -4.52
N GLY A 430 -8.91 -18.17 -3.27
CA GLY A 430 -9.77 -18.97 -2.42
C GLY A 430 -9.93 -20.38 -2.95
N ASN A 431 -10.66 -21.20 -2.20
CA ASN A 431 -11.24 -22.40 -2.79
C ASN A 431 -12.36 -22.01 -3.75
N PHE A 432 -12.70 -22.90 -4.68
CA PHE A 432 -13.55 -22.60 -5.84
C PHE A 432 -12.89 -21.57 -6.76
N PHE A 433 -11.79 -21.99 -7.37
CA PHE A 433 -10.99 -21.17 -8.29
C PHE A 433 -11.73 -20.67 -9.54
N PHE A 434 -12.90 -21.22 -9.85
CA PHE A 434 -13.63 -20.93 -11.09
C PHE A 434 -14.46 -19.64 -11.03
N TRP A 435 -14.75 -19.07 -9.86
CA TRP A 435 -15.61 -17.88 -9.70
C TRP A 435 -14.90 -16.73 -8.99
N GLY A 436 -15.42 -15.51 -9.13
CA GLY A 436 -14.92 -14.33 -8.43
C GLY A 436 -16.01 -13.34 -8.10
N SER A 437 -15.78 -12.46 -7.13
CA SER A 437 -16.69 -11.34 -6.90
C SER A 437 -16.63 -10.39 -8.08
N ASN A 438 -17.78 -9.92 -8.58
CA ASN A 438 -17.76 -8.77 -9.47
C ASN A 438 -17.29 -7.55 -8.70
N TYR A 439 -16.59 -6.67 -9.41
CA TYR A 439 -15.90 -5.49 -8.92
C TYR A 439 -16.27 -4.30 -9.81
N GLY A 440 -15.94 -3.08 -9.41
CA GLY A 440 -16.35 -1.89 -10.17
C GLY A 440 -15.23 -0.89 -10.28
N GLU A 441 -15.20 -0.11 -11.37
CA GLU A 441 -14.40 1.11 -11.51
C GLU A 441 -15.26 2.23 -12.10
N ASP A 442 -15.55 3.26 -11.30
CA ASP A 442 -16.07 4.56 -11.71
C ASP A 442 -17.37 4.50 -12.55
N GLU A 443 -17.44 5.21 -13.68
CA GLU A 443 -18.67 5.61 -14.40
C GLU A 443 -19.63 4.47 -14.80
N ASN A 444 -19.15 3.22 -14.77
CA ASN A 444 -19.92 2.01 -15.07
C ASN A 444 -20.55 1.36 -13.83
N GLY A 445 -20.23 1.88 -12.63
CA GLY A 445 -20.78 1.47 -11.34
C GLY A 445 -19.74 0.97 -10.35
N ASP A 446 -19.80 1.49 -9.12
CA ASP A 446 -18.81 1.20 -8.08
C ASP A 446 -19.21 -0.02 -7.22
N LEU A 447 -18.21 -0.81 -6.84
CA LEU A 447 -18.31 -1.72 -5.70
C LEU A 447 -18.18 -0.90 -4.41
N ASP A 448 -19.09 -1.07 -3.45
CA ASP A 448 -19.03 -0.29 -2.21
C ASP A 448 -18.10 -0.90 -1.18
N MET A 449 -18.22 -2.21 -0.94
CA MET A 449 -17.49 -2.91 0.12
C MET A 449 -17.53 -4.42 -0.09
N ILE A 450 -16.73 -5.16 0.66
CA ILE A 450 -16.73 -6.63 0.62
C ILE A 450 -17.08 -7.23 1.98
N ALA A 451 -17.67 -8.42 1.98
CA ALA A 451 -17.95 -9.18 3.19
C ALA A 451 -17.55 -10.67 3.03
N PRO A 452 -17.46 -11.46 4.11
CA PRO A 452 -17.10 -12.88 4.05
C PRO A 452 -18.01 -13.73 3.15
N THR A 453 -17.41 -14.64 2.37
CA THR A 453 -18.09 -15.73 1.64
C THR A 453 -17.79 -17.11 2.26
N ASN A 454 -18.20 -18.23 1.65
CA ASN A 454 -17.96 -19.60 2.15
C ASN A 454 -18.30 -19.73 3.65
N CYS A 455 -19.54 -19.46 4.00
CA CYS A 455 -20.02 -19.36 5.38
C CYS A 455 -20.81 -20.60 5.79
N TYR A 456 -20.71 -20.94 7.08
CA TYR A 456 -21.58 -21.93 7.71
C TYR A 456 -22.93 -21.28 8.00
N THR A 457 -24.02 -21.84 7.47
CA THR A 457 -25.38 -21.27 7.59
C THR A 457 -26.46 -22.36 7.70
N LEU A 458 -27.74 -21.95 7.72
CA LEU A 458 -28.89 -22.83 7.76
C LEU A 458 -29.14 -23.49 6.41
N LYS A 459 -29.80 -24.65 6.44
CA LYS A 459 -30.26 -25.36 5.25
C LYS A 459 -31.73 -25.76 5.39
N ALA A 460 -32.52 -25.56 4.35
CA ALA A 460 -33.92 -25.96 4.28
C ALA A 460 -34.09 -27.46 4.61
N GLY A 461 -35.16 -27.78 5.33
CA GLY A 461 -35.38 -29.10 5.92
C GLY A 461 -34.85 -29.26 7.34
N GLY A 462 -34.42 -28.16 7.97
CA GLY A 462 -33.94 -28.14 9.36
C GLY A 462 -32.47 -28.54 9.56
N ASP A 463 -31.65 -28.50 8.52
CA ASP A 463 -30.24 -28.91 8.52
C ASP A 463 -29.30 -27.69 8.40
N TYR A 464 -28.00 -27.89 8.23
CA TYR A 464 -27.02 -26.80 8.10
C TYR A 464 -26.13 -26.96 6.88
N GLU A 465 -25.74 -25.84 6.27
CA GLU A 465 -24.87 -25.77 5.09
C GLU A 465 -23.47 -25.27 5.51
N PRO A 466 -22.42 -26.12 5.47
CA PRO A 466 -21.11 -25.76 5.98
C PRO A 466 -20.29 -24.81 5.10
N TYR A 467 -20.65 -24.59 3.83
CA TYR A 467 -19.83 -23.81 2.88
C TYR A 467 -20.64 -22.98 1.89
N PHE A 468 -21.73 -22.34 2.32
CA PHE A 468 -22.53 -21.44 1.47
C PHE A 468 -21.66 -20.31 0.89
N TRP A 469 -21.55 -20.24 -0.44
CA TRP A 469 -20.55 -19.44 -1.15
C TRP A 469 -21.20 -18.37 -2.04
N GLY A 470 -20.36 -17.63 -2.76
CA GLY A 470 -20.79 -16.55 -3.65
C GLY A 470 -20.92 -15.22 -2.91
N THR A 471 -21.21 -14.17 -3.67
CA THR A 471 -21.67 -12.88 -3.13
C THR A 471 -23.05 -12.99 -2.47
N SER A 472 -23.78 -14.09 -2.70
CA SER A 472 -24.98 -14.46 -1.96
C SER A 472 -24.75 -14.71 -0.47
N ALA A 473 -23.55 -15.13 -0.06
CA ALA A 473 -23.17 -15.24 1.35
C ALA A 473 -22.75 -13.90 1.96
N THR A 474 -22.40 -12.91 1.14
CA THR A 474 -21.78 -11.65 1.59
C THR A 474 -22.85 -10.58 1.84
N CYS A 475 -23.85 -10.49 0.95
CA CYS A 475 -24.98 -9.59 1.06
C CYS A 475 -25.75 -9.72 2.39
N PRO A 476 -26.20 -10.91 2.85
CA PRO A 476 -26.91 -11.05 4.13
C PRO A 476 -26.02 -10.77 5.34
N ASN A 477 -24.74 -11.10 5.26
CA ASN A 477 -23.77 -10.73 6.28
C ASN A 477 -23.70 -9.20 6.44
N ALA A 478 -23.57 -8.47 5.32
CA ALA A 478 -23.59 -7.01 5.30
C ALA A 478 -24.93 -6.43 5.76
N ALA A 479 -26.05 -7.03 5.37
CA ALA A 479 -27.39 -6.61 5.77
C ALA A 479 -27.60 -6.75 7.28
N GLY A 480 -27.09 -7.84 7.87
CA GLY A 480 -27.06 -8.01 9.32
C GLY A 480 -26.27 -6.89 10.00
N VAL A 481 -25.09 -6.51 9.48
CA VAL A 481 -24.32 -5.39 10.05
C VAL A 481 -25.06 -4.06 9.92
N ALA A 482 -25.72 -3.79 8.79
CA ALA A 482 -26.58 -2.61 8.63
C ALA A 482 -27.72 -2.60 9.66
N ALA A 483 -28.30 -3.76 9.97
CA ALA A 483 -29.33 -3.90 10.99
C ALA A 483 -28.78 -3.66 12.41
N LEU A 484 -27.55 -4.10 12.72
CA LEU A 484 -26.88 -3.74 13.98
C LEU A 484 -26.67 -2.23 14.10
N VAL A 485 -26.23 -1.56 13.03
CA VAL A 485 -26.08 -0.10 12.97
C VAL A 485 -27.41 0.60 13.29
N LEU A 486 -28.50 0.21 12.62
CA LEU A 486 -29.83 0.77 12.89
C LEU A 486 -30.37 0.41 14.27
N SER A 487 -29.92 -0.69 14.87
CA SER A 487 -30.29 -1.07 16.24
C SER A 487 -29.64 -0.18 17.29
N VAL A 488 -28.50 0.46 16.98
CA VAL A 488 -27.90 1.50 17.81
C VAL A 488 -28.65 2.82 17.67
N ASN A 489 -28.98 3.21 16.44
CA ASN A 489 -29.73 4.45 16.17
C ASN A 489 -30.64 4.28 14.96
N ASN A 490 -31.92 4.05 15.21
CA ASN A 490 -32.91 3.82 14.16
C ASN A 490 -33.37 5.11 13.46
N ASN A 491 -32.96 6.30 13.90
CA ASN A 491 -33.29 7.56 13.24
C ASN A 491 -32.27 7.94 12.14
N GLN A 492 -31.27 7.10 11.89
CA GLN A 492 -30.30 7.33 10.84
C GLN A 492 -30.92 7.12 9.46
N THR A 493 -30.58 8.03 8.54
CA THR A 493 -30.90 7.89 7.11
C THR A 493 -30.09 6.77 6.49
N ARG A 494 -30.57 6.23 5.36
CA ARG A 494 -29.81 5.28 4.51
C ARG A 494 -28.39 5.75 4.25
N GLN A 495 -28.21 7.03 3.91
CA GLN A 495 -26.90 7.60 3.60
C GLN A 495 -25.96 7.59 4.82
N THR A 496 -26.50 7.82 6.02
CA THR A 496 -25.73 7.73 7.27
C THR A 496 -25.34 6.28 7.57
N VAL A 497 -26.25 5.32 7.38
CA VAL A 497 -25.94 3.88 7.53
C VAL A 497 -24.82 3.48 6.57
N TYR A 498 -24.92 3.88 5.30
CA TYR A 498 -23.87 3.65 4.30
C TYR A 498 -22.53 4.25 4.71
N SER A 499 -22.51 5.50 5.19
CA SER A 499 -21.27 6.15 5.65
C SER A 499 -20.65 5.42 6.84
N ASN A 500 -21.46 4.95 7.80
CA ASN A 500 -20.98 4.19 8.95
C ASN A 500 -20.34 2.85 8.53
N LEU A 501 -20.95 2.14 7.58
CA LEU A 501 -20.39 0.90 7.04
C LEU A 501 -19.09 1.17 6.27
N ALA A 502 -19.09 2.15 5.37
CA ALA A 502 -17.96 2.47 4.51
C ALA A 502 -16.73 2.94 5.30
N LYS A 503 -16.90 3.87 6.25
CA LYS A 503 -15.82 4.35 7.13
C LYS A 503 -15.36 3.28 8.12
N GLY A 504 -16.27 2.39 8.53
CA GLY A 504 -15.96 1.30 9.44
C GLY A 504 -15.05 0.23 8.83
N CYS A 505 -14.98 0.13 7.49
CA CYS A 505 -14.33 -0.95 6.79
C CYS A 505 -12.83 -1.10 7.10
N ASP A 506 -12.41 -2.37 7.19
CA ASP A 506 -11.03 -2.78 7.29
C ASP A 506 -10.33 -2.75 5.93
N LYS A 507 -9.18 -2.08 5.86
CA LYS A 507 -8.29 -2.17 4.69
C LYS A 507 -7.44 -3.45 4.80
N ILE A 508 -7.65 -4.40 3.89
CA ILE A 508 -7.06 -5.75 3.92
C ILE A 508 -6.16 -6.04 2.69
N ASP A 509 -5.57 -7.24 2.62
CA ASP A 509 -4.67 -7.76 1.58
C ASP A 509 -3.38 -6.97 1.26
N ASN A 510 -3.01 -5.99 2.07
CA ASN A 510 -1.76 -5.24 1.87
C ASN A 510 -1.69 -4.56 0.48
N VAL A 511 -2.84 -4.19 -0.08
CA VAL A 511 -3.00 -3.46 -1.35
C VAL A 511 -3.20 -1.96 -1.09
N PRO A 512 -2.77 -1.08 -2.02
CA PRO A 512 -3.04 0.34 -1.89
C PRO A 512 -4.53 0.65 -2.13
N TYR A 513 -5.11 1.45 -1.25
CA TYR A 513 -6.43 2.07 -1.45
C TYR A 513 -6.20 3.50 -1.96
N GLY A 514 -5.86 3.60 -3.25
CA GLY A 514 -5.32 4.83 -3.84
C GLY A 514 -6.37 5.85 -4.29
N ILE A 515 -7.64 5.45 -4.36
CA ILE A 515 -8.72 6.29 -4.92
C ILE A 515 -9.44 7.00 -3.76
N ASN A 516 -9.62 8.32 -3.86
CA ASN A 516 -10.38 9.08 -2.87
C ASN A 516 -11.87 9.10 -3.28
N LYS A 517 -12.74 8.61 -2.40
CA LYS A 517 -14.21 8.71 -2.55
C LYS A 517 -14.80 9.41 -1.31
N VAL A 518 -16.11 9.65 -1.32
CA VAL A 518 -16.81 10.46 -0.28
C VAL A 518 -16.56 9.97 1.14
N ASN A 519 -16.49 8.65 1.36
CA ASN A 519 -16.30 8.07 2.69
C ASN A 519 -14.86 7.62 2.97
N GLY A 520 -13.87 8.09 2.18
CA GLY A 520 -12.45 7.83 2.40
C GLY A 520 -11.76 7.10 1.25
N LYS A 521 -10.65 6.43 1.58
CA LYS A 521 -9.81 5.69 0.62
C LYS A 521 -10.52 4.42 0.12
N TRP A 522 -10.45 4.19 -1.18
CA TRP A 522 -11.19 3.15 -1.90
C TRP A 522 -10.28 2.38 -2.88
N ASN A 523 -10.67 1.15 -3.21
CA ASN A 523 -10.00 0.29 -4.19
C ASN A 523 -11.03 -0.48 -5.03
N THR A 524 -10.78 -0.58 -6.33
CA THR A 524 -11.55 -1.30 -7.36
C THR A 524 -12.14 -2.64 -6.92
N TYR A 525 -11.31 -3.51 -6.33
CA TYR A 525 -11.69 -4.89 -5.99
C TYR A 525 -12.23 -5.05 -4.56
N TYR A 526 -12.04 -4.03 -3.72
CA TYR A 526 -12.33 -4.09 -2.29
C TYR A 526 -13.41 -3.10 -1.84
N GLY A 527 -13.77 -2.16 -2.71
CA GLY A 527 -14.55 -1.01 -2.32
C GLY A 527 -13.82 -0.16 -1.26
N TYR A 528 -14.54 0.25 -0.22
CA TYR A 528 -13.96 0.82 1.00
C TYR A 528 -13.25 -0.23 1.88
N GLY A 529 -13.24 -1.51 1.52
CA GLY A 529 -12.61 -2.59 2.28
C GLY A 529 -13.63 -3.59 2.81
N ARG A 530 -13.19 -4.46 3.71
CA ARG A 530 -14.09 -5.45 4.32
C ARG A 530 -14.89 -4.83 5.45
N ILE A 531 -16.20 -5.06 5.46
CA ILE A 531 -17.10 -4.63 6.52
C ILE A 531 -16.57 -5.05 7.91
N ASN A 532 -16.59 -4.11 8.85
CA ASN A 532 -16.27 -4.33 10.25
C ASN A 532 -17.45 -3.85 11.10
N ALA A 533 -18.18 -4.79 11.69
CA ALA A 533 -19.37 -4.54 12.46
C ALA A 533 -19.09 -3.68 13.70
N LEU A 534 -18.00 -3.96 14.42
CA LEU A 534 -17.63 -3.22 15.62
C LEU A 534 -17.39 -1.74 15.34
N ASN A 535 -16.64 -1.43 14.29
CA ASN A 535 -16.40 -0.03 13.91
C ASN A 535 -17.69 0.64 13.45
N SER A 536 -18.50 -0.06 12.65
CA SER A 536 -19.76 0.46 12.12
C SER A 536 -20.76 0.82 13.23
N VAL A 537 -20.95 -0.04 14.24
CA VAL A 537 -21.86 0.24 15.37
C VAL A 537 -21.34 1.34 16.29
N ARG A 538 -20.02 1.47 16.45
CA ARG A 538 -19.40 2.56 17.23
C ARG A 538 -19.61 3.91 16.55
N LEU A 539 -19.40 3.99 15.24
CA LEU A 539 -19.72 5.18 14.45
C LEU A 539 -21.21 5.53 14.57
N ALA A 540 -22.10 4.53 14.52
CA ALA A 540 -23.53 4.73 14.69
C ALA A 540 -23.91 5.32 16.06
N SER A 541 -23.14 5.00 17.11
CA SER A 541 -23.29 5.56 18.46
C SER A 541 -22.73 6.98 18.62
N GLY A 542 -22.16 7.57 17.57
CA GLY A 542 -21.52 8.89 17.61
C GLY A 542 -20.16 8.90 18.29
N VAL A 543 -19.56 7.73 18.54
CA VAL A 543 -18.22 7.61 19.10
C VAL A 543 -17.26 7.37 17.94
N ASP A 544 -16.37 8.33 17.70
CA ASP A 544 -15.36 8.18 16.67
C ASP A 544 -14.20 7.32 17.12
N VAL A 545 -13.92 6.30 16.33
CA VAL A 545 -13.09 5.17 16.71
C VAL A 545 -12.41 4.46 15.55
N THR A 546 -12.59 4.97 14.33
CA THR A 546 -11.99 4.33 13.18
C THR A 546 -10.50 4.54 13.26
N PRO A 547 -9.69 3.47 13.27
CA PRO A 547 -8.26 3.65 13.28
C PRO A 547 -7.82 4.29 11.95
N PRO A 548 -6.64 4.95 11.93
CA PRO A 548 -6.18 5.62 10.73
C PRO A 548 -5.92 4.59 9.62
N THR A 549 -5.90 5.04 8.38
CA THR A 549 -5.53 4.23 7.22
C THR A 549 -4.04 4.38 6.94
N ILE A 550 -3.34 3.26 6.71
CA ILE A 550 -1.96 3.26 6.22
C ILE A 550 -1.97 2.81 4.75
N ASN A 551 -1.61 3.71 3.86
CA ASN A 551 -1.37 3.42 2.45
C ASN A 551 0.14 3.36 2.19
N HIS A 552 0.64 2.14 1.95
CA HIS A 552 2.08 1.88 1.81
C HIS A 552 2.36 0.88 0.69
N LEU A 553 3.37 1.17 -0.13
CA LEU A 553 3.91 0.24 -1.12
C LEU A 553 5.17 -0.40 -0.58
N ASN A 554 5.20 -1.73 -0.55
CA ASN A 554 6.40 -2.48 -0.18
C ASN A 554 7.61 -1.97 -0.96
N ILE A 555 8.70 -1.66 -0.25
CA ILE A 555 9.98 -1.36 -0.87
C ILE A 555 10.49 -2.57 -1.66
N LYS A 556 11.01 -2.31 -2.87
CA LYS A 556 11.65 -3.34 -3.68
C LYS A 556 12.98 -3.74 -3.07
N SER A 557 13.30 -5.03 -3.16
CA SER A 557 14.66 -5.52 -2.88
C SER A 557 15.65 -4.74 -3.73
N CYS A 558 16.85 -4.48 -3.21
CA CYS A 558 17.81 -3.59 -3.85
C CYS A 558 19.25 -4.08 -3.68
N SER A 559 20.15 -3.59 -4.52
CA SER A 559 21.60 -3.82 -4.39
C SER A 559 22.29 -2.74 -3.56
N SER A 560 21.53 -1.93 -2.81
CA SER A 560 22.03 -0.80 -2.03
C SER A 560 21.96 -1.10 -0.55
N THR A 561 23.07 -0.96 0.17
CA THR A 561 23.08 -1.08 1.64
C THR A 561 22.67 0.21 2.36
N TYR A 562 22.29 1.28 1.63
CA TYR A 562 21.91 2.56 2.24
C TYR A 562 20.67 2.42 3.14
N PRO A 563 20.51 3.32 4.13
CA PRO A 563 19.29 3.42 4.90
C PRO A 563 18.08 3.41 3.96
N SER A 564 17.19 2.46 4.17
CA SER A 564 15.97 2.36 3.37
C SER A 564 15.00 3.39 3.93
N GLU A 565 14.68 4.40 3.12
CA GLU A 565 13.60 5.34 3.41
C GLU A 565 12.29 4.70 2.96
N ILE A 566 11.42 4.43 3.92
CA ILE A 566 10.12 3.83 3.70
C ILE A 566 9.09 4.95 3.81
N ASN A 567 8.24 5.08 2.80
CA ASN A 567 7.21 6.11 2.74
C ASN A 567 5.84 5.46 2.98
N ALA A 568 5.01 6.09 3.81
CA ALA A 568 3.61 5.74 3.93
C ALA A 568 2.77 7.01 4.02
N GLU A 569 1.66 7.02 3.29
CA GLU A 569 0.58 7.97 3.50
C GLU A 569 -0.29 7.41 4.62
N ILE A 570 -0.47 8.17 5.70
CA ILE A 570 -1.27 7.79 6.85
C ILE A 570 -2.31 8.88 7.08
N THR A 571 -3.58 8.53 6.91
CA THR A 571 -4.70 9.47 6.98
C THR A 571 -5.78 8.91 7.88
N ASP A 572 -6.36 9.76 8.72
CA ASP A 572 -7.53 9.36 9.48
C ASP A 572 -8.80 9.43 8.64
N GLN A 573 -9.69 8.44 8.82
CA GLN A 573 -10.95 8.37 8.07
C GLN A 573 -12.00 9.34 8.61
N ASP A 574 -11.88 9.76 9.86
CA ASP A 574 -12.75 10.75 10.49
C ASP A 574 -12.34 12.21 10.25
N GLY A 575 -11.17 12.43 9.63
CA GLY A 575 -10.58 13.75 9.41
C GLY A 575 -9.79 14.29 10.60
N SER A 576 -9.63 13.50 11.68
CA SER A 576 -8.71 13.80 12.76
C SER A 576 -7.25 13.67 12.30
N SER A 577 -6.33 14.20 13.10
CA SER A 577 -4.91 14.24 12.74
C SER A 577 -4.15 13.06 13.34
N VAL A 578 -3.31 12.41 12.52
CA VAL A 578 -2.34 11.42 13.00
C VAL A 578 -1.21 12.15 13.75
N PRO A 579 -0.84 11.73 14.97
CA PRO A 579 0.21 12.39 15.74
C PRO A 579 1.54 12.48 14.97
N VAL A 580 2.04 13.69 14.76
CA VAL A 580 3.32 13.93 14.08
C VAL A 580 4.54 13.89 14.99
N SER A 581 4.34 13.77 16.32
CA SER A 581 5.41 13.69 17.32
C SER A 581 4.93 12.97 18.60
N GLY A 582 5.85 12.64 19.51
CA GLY A 582 5.52 12.00 20.80
C GLY A 582 5.42 10.47 20.75
N GLY A 583 4.90 9.88 21.83
CA GLY A 583 4.86 8.42 22.00
C GLY A 583 3.98 7.67 21.00
N ASN A 584 2.93 8.32 20.51
CA ASN A 584 1.92 7.81 19.58
C ASN A 584 2.22 8.13 18.11
N GLN A 585 3.33 8.80 17.81
CA GLN A 585 3.77 9.01 16.43
C GLN A 585 3.91 7.66 15.70
N PRO A 586 3.56 7.57 14.39
CA PRO A 586 3.73 6.36 13.61
C PRO A 586 5.12 5.76 13.75
N LYS A 587 5.16 4.43 13.90
CA LYS A 587 6.39 3.65 14.06
C LYS A 587 6.45 2.54 13.02
N LEU A 588 7.66 2.30 12.53
CA LEU A 588 7.97 1.12 11.75
C LEU A 588 8.73 0.16 12.64
N PHE A 589 8.26 -1.08 12.71
CA PHE A 589 8.90 -2.18 13.42
C PHE A 589 9.55 -3.11 12.40
N TYR A 590 10.82 -3.43 12.58
CA TYR A 590 11.58 -4.24 11.64
C TYR A 590 12.42 -5.31 12.36
N LYS A 591 12.65 -6.43 11.69
CA LYS A 591 13.61 -7.45 12.10
C LYS A 591 14.47 -7.86 10.92
N ILE A 592 15.65 -8.38 11.22
CA ILE A 592 16.73 -8.52 10.24
C ILE A 592 17.30 -9.92 10.32
N LYS A 593 17.65 -10.48 9.16
CA LYS A 593 18.43 -11.71 9.05
C LYS A 593 19.60 -11.47 8.11
N LYS A 594 20.84 -11.71 8.56
CA LYS A 594 22.04 -11.60 7.74
C LYS A 594 22.45 -12.97 7.20
N GLY A 595 22.60 -13.11 5.89
CA GLY A 595 23.01 -14.36 5.23
C GLY A 595 22.15 -15.56 5.65
N SER A 596 22.79 -16.66 6.04
CA SER A 596 22.13 -17.88 6.56
C SER A 596 21.79 -17.84 8.06
N GLY A 597 22.00 -16.70 8.74
CA GLY A 597 21.75 -16.54 10.19
C GLY A 597 20.27 -16.63 10.59
N SER A 598 19.99 -16.46 11.88
CA SER A 598 18.60 -16.39 12.39
C SER A 598 18.04 -14.96 12.31
N TRP A 599 16.71 -14.82 12.33
CA TRP A 599 16.07 -13.50 12.46
C TRP A 599 16.36 -12.88 13.83
N SER A 600 16.66 -11.59 13.86
CA SER A 600 16.71 -10.80 15.09
C SER A 600 15.32 -10.66 15.73
N GLY A 601 15.28 -10.17 16.97
CA GLY A 601 14.07 -9.56 17.52
C GLY A 601 13.62 -8.34 16.70
N PHE A 602 12.39 -7.89 16.92
CA PHE A 602 11.92 -6.63 16.34
C PHE A 602 12.59 -5.45 17.03
N ASP A 603 13.11 -4.55 16.22
CA ASP A 603 13.52 -3.20 16.57
C ASP A 603 12.49 -2.21 15.97
N SER A 604 12.58 -0.92 16.30
CA SER A 604 11.63 0.08 15.81
C SER A 604 12.27 1.43 15.52
N THR A 605 11.68 2.15 14.58
CA THR A 605 12.05 3.53 14.22
C THR A 605 10.78 4.39 14.14
N THR A 606 10.85 5.61 14.63
CA THR A 606 9.77 6.59 14.52
C THR A 606 9.80 7.28 13.16
N ALA A 607 8.62 7.63 12.66
CA ALA A 607 8.53 8.43 11.44
C ALA A 607 9.06 9.87 11.63
N TYR A 608 9.31 10.56 10.53
CA TYR A 608 9.19 12.03 10.47
C TYR A 608 8.10 12.38 9.46
N SER A 609 7.25 13.32 9.82
CA SER A 609 6.16 13.80 8.96
C SER A 609 6.71 14.81 7.95
N VAL A 610 6.23 14.72 6.70
CA VAL A 610 6.57 15.64 5.61
C VAL A 610 5.55 16.77 5.52
N ASP A 611 4.27 16.44 5.59
CA ASP A 611 3.14 17.36 5.39
C ASP A 611 1.90 17.04 6.24
N GLY A 612 2.07 16.28 7.33
CA GLY A 612 0.98 15.84 8.21
C GLY A 612 0.42 14.45 7.88
N ASN A 613 0.34 14.09 6.59
CA ASN A 613 -0.21 12.81 6.15
C ASN A 613 0.86 11.89 5.55
N ASN A 614 1.93 12.43 4.99
CA ASN A 614 3.04 11.66 4.45
C ASN A 614 4.14 11.48 5.51
N PHE A 615 4.43 10.21 5.83
CA PHE A 615 5.40 9.82 6.83
C PHE A 615 6.56 9.06 6.20
N LYS A 616 7.76 9.37 6.68
CA LYS A 616 9.00 8.73 6.25
C LYS A 616 9.68 8.03 7.42
N PHE A 617 10.07 6.78 7.21
CA PHE A 617 10.76 5.94 8.19
C PHE A 617 12.16 5.64 7.71
N LYS A 618 13.16 5.80 8.59
CA LYS A 618 14.55 5.44 8.30
C LYS A 618 14.89 4.15 9.00
N ILE A 619 15.03 3.07 8.24
CA ILE A 619 15.72 1.87 8.71
C ILE A 619 17.23 2.11 8.55
N PRO A 620 18.06 1.87 9.59
CA PRO A 620 19.52 2.01 9.50
C PRO A 620 20.10 1.19 8.33
N SER A 621 21.33 1.52 7.91
CA SER A 621 22.07 0.67 6.96
C SER A 621 22.32 -0.70 7.60
N LEU A 622 21.81 -1.77 6.99
CA LEU A 622 21.85 -3.11 7.60
C LEU A 622 22.98 -4.00 7.07
N GLY A 623 23.68 -3.57 6.01
CA GLY A 623 24.75 -4.33 5.37
C GLY A 623 24.29 -5.26 4.25
N TRP A 624 25.25 -5.78 3.48
CA TRP A 624 25.01 -6.68 2.34
C TRP A 624 24.42 -8.03 2.78
N GLU A 625 23.60 -8.66 1.93
CA GLU A 625 22.92 -9.94 2.22
C GLU A 625 21.99 -9.90 3.43
N SER A 626 21.45 -8.72 3.73
CA SER A 626 20.44 -8.53 4.78
C SER A 626 19.04 -8.74 4.23
N GLU A 627 18.26 -9.56 4.90
CA GLU A 627 16.82 -9.70 4.73
C GLU A 627 16.10 -8.91 5.81
N VAL A 628 15.05 -8.18 5.43
CA VAL A 628 14.29 -7.34 6.33
C VAL A 628 12.82 -7.71 6.24
N LYS A 629 12.22 -7.94 7.40
CA LYS A 629 10.76 -8.00 7.55
C LYS A 629 10.31 -6.83 8.40
N TYR A 630 9.27 -6.12 8.00
CA TYR A 630 8.76 -4.98 8.75
C TYR A 630 7.24 -4.86 8.68
N TYR A 631 6.71 -4.04 9.58
CA TYR A 631 5.34 -3.54 9.56
C TYR A 631 5.30 -2.12 10.10
N ILE A 632 4.28 -1.37 9.73
CA ILE A 632 4.01 -0.02 10.22
C ILE A 632 2.88 -0.11 11.23
N ARG A 633 2.99 0.61 12.34
CA ARG A 633 1.94 0.82 13.32
C ARG A 633 1.62 2.31 13.38
N ALA A 634 0.36 2.65 13.25
CA ALA A 634 -0.14 4.01 13.45
C ALA A 634 -1.18 4.00 14.56
N THR A 635 -1.33 5.15 15.21
CA THR A 635 -2.30 5.39 16.26
C THR A 635 -2.84 6.79 16.04
N ASP A 636 -4.15 6.98 16.13
CA ASP A 636 -4.75 8.31 16.05
C ASP A 636 -4.66 9.06 17.39
N ILE A 637 -5.33 10.21 17.49
CA ILE A 637 -5.41 11.00 18.72
C ILE A 637 -6.33 10.38 19.79
N ASN A 638 -7.19 9.45 19.38
CA ASN A 638 -8.17 8.75 20.21
C ASN A 638 -7.68 7.36 20.67
N ASP A 639 -6.40 7.07 20.48
CA ASP A 639 -5.71 5.80 20.76
C ASP A 639 -6.21 4.58 19.97
N ASN A 640 -6.90 4.78 18.84
CA ASN A 640 -7.22 3.67 17.92
C ASN A 640 -5.98 3.29 17.11
N VAL A 641 -5.69 2.00 17.06
CA VAL A 641 -4.43 1.47 16.52
C VAL A 641 -4.69 0.66 15.26
N ILE A 642 -3.83 0.84 14.25
CA ILE A 642 -3.77 -0.01 13.07
C ILE A 642 -2.34 -0.51 12.83
N THR A 643 -2.22 -1.61 12.11
CA THR A 643 -0.95 -2.03 11.52
C THR A 643 -1.08 -2.29 10.02
N PHE A 644 0.01 -2.07 9.29
CA PHE A 644 0.18 -2.49 7.91
C PHE A 644 1.43 -3.36 7.79
N PRO A 645 1.33 -4.62 7.37
CA PRO A 645 0.10 -5.34 7.03
C PRO A 645 -0.81 -5.53 8.26
N LYS A 646 -2.10 -5.75 8.04
CA LYS A 646 -3.05 -5.99 9.14
C LYS A 646 -2.64 -7.24 9.93
N HIS A 647 -2.94 -7.26 11.24
CA HIS A 647 -2.59 -8.34 12.20
C HIS A 647 -1.10 -8.44 12.60
N SER A 648 -0.27 -7.46 12.25
CA SER A 648 1.15 -7.47 12.60
C SER A 648 1.37 -7.30 14.12
N PRO A 649 2.40 -7.93 14.72
CA PRO A 649 3.51 -8.68 14.10
C PRO A 649 3.18 -10.13 13.71
N ASN A 650 1.99 -10.62 14.05
CA ASN A 650 1.59 -12.01 13.82
C ASN A 650 1.00 -12.26 12.43
N ALA A 651 0.96 -11.23 11.58
CA ALA A 651 0.53 -11.34 10.20
C ALA A 651 1.31 -12.43 9.48
N PHE A 652 0.59 -13.27 8.71
CA PHE A 652 1.17 -14.33 7.88
C PHE A 652 2.22 -13.80 6.88
N TRP A 653 2.11 -12.53 6.49
CA TRP A 653 2.95 -11.85 5.53
C TRP A 653 3.34 -10.50 6.12
N LEU A 654 4.62 -10.32 6.46
CA LEU A 654 5.18 -9.00 6.77
C LEU A 654 5.73 -8.39 5.47
N CYS A 655 5.79 -7.06 5.39
CA CYS A 655 6.50 -6.42 4.30
C CYS A 655 7.95 -6.93 4.28
N TYR A 656 8.44 -7.33 3.10
CA TYR A 656 9.72 -8.01 2.96
C TYR A 656 10.55 -7.37 1.85
N TYR A 657 11.84 -7.17 2.13
CA TYR A 657 12.83 -6.86 1.11
C TYR A 657 14.19 -7.43 1.49
N LYS A 658 15.05 -7.60 0.49
CA LYS A 658 16.41 -8.08 0.65
C LYS A 658 17.40 -7.12 0.01
N VAL A 659 18.56 -6.98 0.65
CA VAL A 659 19.71 -6.26 0.11
C VAL A 659 20.69 -7.26 -0.50
N GLY A 660 20.97 -7.17 -1.79
CA GLY A 660 21.93 -8.04 -2.48
C GLY A 660 21.90 -7.91 -4.00
N ASN A 661 22.69 -8.75 -4.69
CA ASN A 661 22.71 -8.78 -6.15
C ASN A 661 21.46 -9.45 -6.68
N ILE A 662 20.60 -8.66 -7.33
CA ILE A 662 19.36 -9.16 -7.89
C ILE A 662 19.64 -9.77 -9.26
N THR A 663 19.22 -11.01 -9.42
CA THR A 663 19.23 -11.75 -10.68
C THR A 663 17.85 -12.34 -10.88
N THR A 664 17.58 -12.86 -12.07
CA THR A 664 16.33 -13.56 -12.38
C THR A 664 16.61 -15.02 -12.69
N ASP A 665 15.64 -15.87 -12.36
CA ASP A 665 15.55 -17.25 -12.82
C ASP A 665 14.30 -17.35 -13.69
N THR A 666 14.45 -17.80 -14.93
CA THR A 666 13.35 -17.89 -15.89
C THR A 666 13.05 -19.35 -16.20
N ARG A 667 11.78 -19.74 -16.09
CA ARG A 667 11.27 -21.05 -16.51
C ARG A 667 10.19 -20.87 -17.55
N LYS A 668 10.34 -21.59 -18.68
CA LYS A 668 9.34 -21.64 -19.74
C LYS A 668 8.57 -22.95 -19.62
N PHE A 669 7.25 -22.86 -19.67
CA PHE A 669 6.37 -24.02 -19.78
C PHE A 669 6.36 -24.56 -21.20
N SER A 670 6.24 -25.88 -21.34
CA SER A 670 5.92 -26.51 -22.63
C SER A 670 4.59 -25.98 -23.14
N ALA A 671 4.45 -25.80 -24.45
CA ALA A 671 3.19 -25.41 -25.06
C ALA A 671 2.10 -26.45 -24.74
N PHE A 672 0.87 -25.98 -24.54
CA PHE A 672 -0.28 -26.83 -24.24
C PHE A 672 -1.57 -26.19 -24.78
N SER A 673 -2.57 -27.03 -25.04
CA SER A 673 -3.93 -26.59 -25.38
C SER A 673 -4.78 -26.60 -24.13
N GLY A 674 -5.65 -25.60 -23.99
CA GLY A 674 -6.71 -25.61 -22.99
C GLY A 674 -7.84 -26.57 -23.37
N ALA A 675 -8.70 -26.86 -22.39
CA ALA A 675 -9.93 -27.60 -22.61
C ALA A 675 -11.03 -26.59 -22.90
N ASP A 676 -11.85 -26.87 -23.91
CA ASP A 676 -13.11 -26.17 -24.15
C ASP A 676 -14.06 -26.50 -22.97
N TYR A 677 -14.65 -25.47 -22.34
CA TYR A 677 -15.47 -25.56 -21.14
C TYR A 677 -14.85 -26.42 -20.02
N GLY A 678 -13.70 -26.01 -19.49
CA GLY A 678 -13.05 -26.77 -18.43
C GLY A 678 -11.69 -26.29 -17.98
N ALA A 679 -11.12 -27.02 -17.02
CA ALA A 679 -9.83 -26.71 -16.41
C ALA A 679 -8.70 -27.54 -17.03
N THR A 680 -7.60 -26.87 -17.35
CA THR A 680 -6.36 -27.50 -17.84
C THR A 680 -5.14 -27.06 -17.05
N LEU A 681 -4.32 -28.04 -16.66
CA LEU A 681 -3.04 -27.79 -16.02
C LEU A 681 -1.89 -27.88 -17.03
N SER A 682 -1.00 -26.90 -16.98
CA SER A 682 0.28 -27.00 -17.69
C SER A 682 1.12 -28.17 -17.16
N TYR A 683 2.09 -28.60 -17.97
CA TYR A 683 3.22 -29.38 -17.47
C TYR A 683 3.95 -28.60 -16.37
N PRO A 684 4.54 -29.27 -15.36
CA PRO A 684 5.20 -28.60 -14.25
C PRO A 684 6.56 -28.02 -14.67
N VAL A 685 6.95 -26.91 -14.04
CA VAL A 685 8.34 -26.44 -14.00
C VAL A 685 8.83 -26.39 -12.56
N ILE A 686 10.15 -26.51 -12.36
CA ILE A 686 10.76 -26.57 -11.02
C ILE A 686 11.79 -25.45 -10.91
N PHE A 687 11.71 -24.70 -9.82
CA PHE A 687 12.74 -23.73 -9.42
C PHE A 687 13.63 -24.31 -8.31
N GLY A 688 14.85 -23.78 -8.21
CA GLY A 688 15.78 -24.16 -7.15
C GLY A 688 15.44 -23.54 -5.79
N ASN A 689 16.28 -23.82 -4.80
CA ASN A 689 16.10 -23.33 -3.43
C ASN A 689 16.58 -21.88 -3.26
N PHE A 690 15.65 -20.93 -3.28
CA PHE A 690 15.89 -19.51 -2.99
C PHE A 690 14.60 -18.80 -2.57
N ASN A 691 14.72 -17.68 -1.85
CA ASN A 691 13.57 -16.82 -1.54
C ASN A 691 13.26 -15.91 -2.73
N ILE A 692 11.98 -15.85 -3.10
CA ILE A 692 11.46 -15.02 -4.19
C ILE A 692 11.50 -13.56 -3.76
N LEU A 693 12.01 -12.67 -4.59
CA LEU A 693 12.01 -11.23 -4.33
C LEU A 693 10.93 -10.48 -5.07
N ASP A 694 10.61 -10.97 -6.27
CA ASP A 694 9.63 -10.42 -7.18
C ASP A 694 9.22 -11.51 -8.18
N THR A 695 7.98 -11.43 -8.68
CA THR A 695 7.42 -12.40 -9.63
C THR A 695 6.87 -11.67 -10.85
N LYS A 696 7.31 -12.09 -12.03
CA LYS A 696 6.78 -11.64 -13.32
C LYS A 696 6.41 -12.84 -14.17
N VAL A 697 5.27 -12.79 -14.84
CA VAL A 697 4.84 -13.83 -15.80
C VAL A 697 4.77 -13.21 -17.19
N ILE A 698 5.12 -13.97 -18.23
CA ILE A 698 4.91 -13.56 -19.63
C ILE A 698 4.01 -14.61 -20.28
N ILE A 699 2.92 -14.14 -20.89
CA ILE A 699 1.89 -14.98 -21.49
C ILE A 699 1.88 -14.73 -23.01
N HIS A 700 1.92 -15.83 -23.76
CA HIS A 700 1.65 -15.87 -25.18
C HIS A 700 0.62 -16.97 -25.40
N MET A 701 -0.59 -16.54 -25.75
CA MET A 701 -1.77 -17.37 -25.84
C MET A 701 -2.67 -16.89 -26.97
N ARG A 702 -3.20 -17.84 -27.72
CA ARG A 702 -4.26 -17.61 -28.69
C ARG A 702 -5.59 -18.16 -28.16
N HIS A 703 -6.65 -17.38 -28.31
CA HIS A 703 -8.02 -17.80 -28.02
C HIS A 703 -8.96 -17.32 -29.12
N THR A 704 -10.09 -17.99 -29.27
CA THR A 704 -11.17 -17.51 -30.15
C THR A 704 -12.08 -16.50 -29.46
N TYR A 705 -12.16 -16.50 -28.13
CA TYR A 705 -12.94 -15.54 -27.36
C TYR A 705 -12.31 -15.31 -25.98
N LEU A 706 -11.67 -14.17 -25.70
CA LEU A 706 -10.79 -14.08 -24.53
C LEU A 706 -11.51 -13.79 -23.18
N ASP A 707 -12.82 -13.48 -23.22
CA ASP A 707 -13.58 -12.98 -22.06
C ASP A 707 -14.09 -14.07 -21.09
N ASP A 708 -14.02 -15.33 -21.46
CA ASP A 708 -14.31 -16.48 -20.59
C ASP A 708 -13.06 -17.09 -19.96
N GLU A 709 -11.88 -16.58 -20.31
CA GLU A 709 -10.62 -17.20 -19.96
C GLU A 709 -10.12 -16.77 -18.58
N VAL A 710 -9.69 -17.74 -17.78
CA VAL A 710 -9.03 -17.51 -16.49
C VAL A 710 -7.67 -18.18 -16.46
N ILE A 711 -6.62 -17.39 -16.22
CA ILE A 711 -5.22 -17.84 -16.18
C ILE A 711 -4.62 -17.59 -14.81
N GLN A 712 -4.04 -18.63 -14.22
CA GLN A 712 -3.61 -18.63 -12.82
C GLN A 712 -2.23 -19.26 -12.68
N ILE A 713 -1.48 -18.80 -11.69
CA ILE A 713 -0.19 -19.38 -11.29
C ILE A 713 -0.29 -19.94 -9.87
N PHE A 714 0.28 -21.13 -9.65
CA PHE A 714 0.41 -21.70 -8.31
C PHE A 714 1.72 -22.46 -8.12
N SER A 715 2.28 -22.36 -6.91
CA SER A 715 3.52 -23.01 -6.48
C SER A 715 3.96 -22.66 -5.05
N PRO A 716 5.03 -23.29 -4.53
CA PRO A 716 5.16 -24.73 -4.32
C PRO A 716 4.65 -25.11 -2.93
N ILE A 717 4.05 -24.14 -2.25
CA ILE A 717 3.27 -24.34 -1.04
C ILE A 717 1.89 -24.76 -1.55
N THR A 718 1.45 -25.96 -1.17
CA THR A 718 0.08 -26.45 -1.38
C THR A 718 -0.95 -25.35 -1.09
N ASP A 719 -2.05 -25.30 -1.85
CA ASP A 719 -3.08 -24.26 -1.75
C ASP A 719 -3.85 -24.24 -0.42
N ALA A 720 -3.44 -25.05 0.56
CA ALA A 720 -3.94 -25.04 1.92
C ALA A 720 -3.90 -23.65 2.60
N ASN A 721 -3.05 -22.74 2.10
CA ASN A 721 -2.93 -21.35 2.55
C ASN A 721 -3.40 -20.32 1.50
N ASN A 722 -4.15 -20.75 0.49
CA ASN A 722 -4.70 -19.87 -0.54
C ASN A 722 -3.63 -19.06 -1.32
N ASN A 723 -2.63 -19.76 -1.87
CA ASN A 723 -1.44 -19.14 -2.50
C ASN A 723 -1.54 -18.99 -4.01
N ARG A 724 -2.64 -19.44 -4.61
CA ARG A 724 -2.91 -19.27 -6.03
C ARG A 724 -3.14 -17.81 -6.37
N LYS A 725 -2.58 -17.36 -7.51
CA LYS A 725 -2.71 -15.97 -7.97
C LYS A 725 -3.31 -15.93 -9.37
N CYS A 726 -4.39 -15.17 -9.49
CA CYS A 726 -5.02 -14.86 -10.76
C CYS A 726 -4.15 -13.87 -11.54
N LEU A 727 -3.73 -14.27 -12.74
CA LEU A 727 -2.96 -13.43 -13.63
C LEU A 727 -3.88 -12.64 -14.57
N PHE A 728 -4.95 -13.29 -15.04
CA PHE A 728 -5.89 -12.80 -16.04
C PHE A 728 -7.24 -13.48 -15.82
N ALA A 729 -8.34 -12.74 -15.91
CA ALA A 729 -9.69 -13.29 -15.92
C ALA A 729 -10.63 -12.37 -16.67
N SER A 730 -11.38 -12.90 -17.63
CA SER A 730 -12.53 -12.21 -18.25
C SER A 730 -12.25 -10.80 -18.75
N ASN A 731 -11.34 -10.70 -19.72
CA ASN A 731 -11.09 -9.46 -20.44
C ASN A 731 -10.97 -9.72 -21.95
N GLY A 732 -11.42 -8.79 -22.78
CA GLY A 732 -11.36 -8.90 -24.25
C GLY A 732 -12.63 -9.51 -24.84
N GLY A 733 -12.51 -10.23 -25.95
CA GLY A 733 -13.64 -10.80 -26.67
C GLY A 733 -13.23 -11.61 -27.89
N ASN A 734 -14.06 -11.57 -28.92
CA ASN A 734 -13.94 -12.46 -30.09
C ASN A 734 -12.71 -12.15 -30.95
N GLY A 735 -11.85 -13.16 -31.13
CA GLY A 735 -10.61 -13.08 -31.91
C GLY A 735 -9.44 -12.40 -31.20
N ASP A 736 -9.61 -12.03 -29.94
CA ASP A 736 -8.59 -11.38 -29.14
C ASP A 736 -7.53 -12.38 -28.64
N ASN A 737 -6.26 -12.00 -28.69
CA ASN A 737 -5.14 -12.84 -28.31
C ASN A 737 -4.23 -12.12 -27.30
N ILE A 738 -3.47 -12.88 -26.51
CA ILE A 738 -2.42 -12.36 -25.63
C ILE A 738 -1.06 -12.67 -26.27
N PHE A 739 -0.29 -11.64 -26.65
CA PHE A 739 0.97 -11.85 -27.35
C PHE A 739 2.15 -11.24 -26.59
N GLU A 740 2.95 -12.12 -25.95
CA GLU A 740 4.11 -11.74 -25.11
C GLU A 740 3.79 -10.61 -24.10
N ALA A 741 2.56 -10.58 -23.60
CA ALA A 741 2.15 -9.65 -22.56
C ALA A 741 2.76 -10.10 -21.23
N SER A 742 3.23 -9.14 -20.43
CA SER A 742 3.81 -9.43 -19.14
C SER A 742 2.92 -9.00 -17.98
N VAL A 743 2.93 -9.79 -16.91
CA VAL A 743 2.09 -9.62 -15.72
C VAL A 743 2.98 -9.42 -14.50
N SER A 744 2.84 -8.29 -13.80
CA SER A 744 3.61 -7.95 -12.60
C SER A 744 2.84 -6.99 -11.70
N ASP A 745 3.00 -7.13 -10.38
CA ASP A 745 2.44 -6.21 -9.37
C ASP A 745 2.97 -4.77 -9.47
N SER A 746 4.04 -4.56 -10.25
CA SER A 746 4.65 -3.25 -10.51
C SER A 746 4.19 -2.59 -11.80
N ALA A 747 3.32 -3.26 -12.56
CA ALA A 747 2.68 -2.66 -13.73
C ALA A 747 1.71 -1.54 -13.34
N SER A 748 1.52 -0.58 -14.24
CA SER A 748 0.58 0.53 -14.03
C SER A 748 -0.81 0.25 -14.62
N LEU A 749 -0.90 -0.61 -15.64
CA LEU A 749 -2.10 -0.83 -16.45
C LEU A 749 -2.87 -2.08 -15.96
N ASN A 750 -4.18 -1.97 -15.76
CA ASN A 750 -5.07 -3.12 -15.56
C ASN A 750 -5.40 -3.78 -16.91
N TRP A 751 -5.82 -5.04 -16.94
CA TRP A 751 -6.21 -5.72 -18.19
C TRP A 751 -7.39 -5.04 -18.89
N ASN A 752 -8.42 -4.68 -18.13
CA ASN A 752 -9.64 -4.02 -18.62
C ASN A 752 -9.41 -2.65 -19.29
N SER A 753 -8.28 -2.01 -18.98
CA SER A 753 -7.87 -0.72 -19.53
C SER A 753 -6.97 -0.89 -20.78
N GLY A 754 -6.58 -2.13 -21.08
CA GLY A 754 -5.81 -2.47 -22.28
C GLY A 754 -6.70 -2.67 -23.49
N ASN A 755 -6.14 -2.48 -24.68
CA ASN A 755 -6.81 -2.81 -25.93
C ASN A 755 -6.33 -4.18 -26.42
N PRO A 756 -7.22 -5.16 -26.63
CA PRO A 756 -6.85 -6.41 -27.26
C PRO A 756 -6.67 -6.26 -28.80
N PRO A 757 -5.89 -7.12 -29.46
CA PRO A 757 -5.03 -8.15 -28.87
C PRO A 757 -3.96 -7.52 -27.98
N TYR A 758 -3.67 -8.14 -26.84
CA TYR A 758 -2.77 -7.60 -25.82
C TYR A 758 -1.31 -7.83 -26.24
N LEU A 759 -0.75 -6.89 -27.01
CA LEU A 759 0.58 -6.99 -27.61
C LEU A 759 1.68 -6.39 -26.73
N ASN A 760 2.67 -7.19 -26.31
CA ASN A 760 3.92 -6.77 -25.66
C ASN A 760 3.75 -5.76 -24.50
N SER A 761 2.59 -5.75 -23.86
CA SER A 761 2.20 -4.77 -22.85
C SER A 761 2.40 -5.33 -21.44
N ASN A 762 2.52 -4.44 -20.45
CA ASN A 762 2.75 -4.82 -19.05
C ASN A 762 1.50 -4.54 -18.21
N PHE A 763 0.84 -5.60 -17.76
CA PHE A 763 -0.42 -5.55 -17.03
C PHE A 763 -0.23 -5.93 -15.56
N LYS A 764 -1.08 -5.35 -14.72
CA LYS A 764 -1.25 -5.83 -13.35
C LYS A 764 -1.94 -7.19 -13.41
N PRO A 765 -1.55 -8.12 -12.54
CA PRO A 765 -2.37 -9.31 -12.34
C PRO A 765 -3.75 -8.87 -11.82
N GLU A 766 -4.80 -9.64 -12.12
CA GLU A 766 -6.10 -9.48 -11.45
C GLU A 766 -5.94 -9.58 -9.92
N TYR A 767 -4.90 -10.28 -9.46
CA TYR A 767 -4.59 -10.37 -8.04
C TYR A 767 -3.10 -10.26 -7.68
N ASN A 768 -2.83 -9.59 -6.56
CA ASN A 768 -1.48 -9.25 -6.14
C ASN A 768 -0.54 -10.47 -6.00
N LEU A 769 0.58 -10.46 -6.73
CA LEU A 769 1.61 -11.51 -6.69
C LEU A 769 2.50 -11.46 -5.44
N ARG A 770 2.42 -10.42 -4.61
CA ARG A 770 3.34 -10.19 -3.46
C ARG A 770 3.31 -11.27 -2.39
N GLY A 771 2.24 -12.07 -2.29
CA GLY A 771 2.20 -13.24 -1.42
C GLY A 771 3.26 -14.31 -1.75
N LEU A 772 3.86 -14.25 -2.95
CA LEU A 772 4.99 -15.10 -3.32
C LEU A 772 6.33 -14.56 -2.78
N ASN A 773 6.45 -13.25 -2.56
CA ASN A 773 7.71 -12.63 -2.16
C ASN A 773 8.09 -13.00 -0.72
N GLY A 774 9.36 -13.36 -0.51
CA GLY A 774 9.90 -13.88 0.75
C GLY A 774 9.67 -15.38 0.95
N ASN A 775 8.81 -16.03 0.16
CA ASN A 775 8.63 -17.48 0.18
C ASN A 775 9.70 -18.18 -0.65
N ASN A 776 9.91 -19.46 -0.35
CA ASN A 776 10.87 -20.28 -1.07
C ASN A 776 10.31 -20.70 -2.44
N ALA A 777 11.08 -20.53 -3.50
CA ALA A 777 10.72 -20.92 -4.86
C ALA A 777 10.77 -22.44 -5.10
N ASN A 778 11.37 -23.22 -4.19
CA ASN A 778 11.59 -24.65 -4.37
C ASN A 778 10.29 -25.44 -4.43
N GLY A 779 10.06 -26.09 -5.56
CA GLY A 779 8.99 -27.07 -5.78
C GLY A 779 8.31 -26.88 -7.14
N VAL A 780 7.12 -27.45 -7.26
CA VAL A 780 6.39 -27.54 -8.53
C VAL A 780 5.56 -26.28 -8.78
N TRP A 781 5.86 -25.59 -9.88
CA TRP A 781 5.08 -24.49 -10.41
C TRP A 781 4.25 -24.95 -11.61
N ARG A 782 3.01 -24.47 -11.71
CA ARG A 782 2.11 -24.74 -12.82
C ARG A 782 1.29 -23.50 -13.18
N ILE A 783 0.80 -23.50 -14.42
CA ILE A 783 -0.30 -22.65 -14.86
C ILE A 783 -1.58 -23.49 -14.80
N LEU A 784 -2.62 -22.92 -14.23
CA LEU A 784 -3.99 -23.41 -14.38
C LEU A 784 -4.71 -22.45 -15.32
N HIS A 785 -5.24 -23.03 -16.39
CA HIS A 785 -6.15 -22.39 -17.31
C HIS A 785 -7.55 -22.93 -17.06
N PHE A 786 -8.56 -22.07 -17.06
CA PHE A 786 -9.96 -22.44 -16.98
C PHE A 786 -10.74 -21.64 -18.00
N ASP A 787 -11.41 -22.38 -18.89
CA ASP A 787 -12.33 -21.85 -19.89
C ASP A 787 -13.77 -21.99 -19.37
N ARG A 788 -14.51 -20.88 -19.40
CA ARG A 788 -15.92 -20.80 -18.98
C ARG A 788 -16.89 -20.87 -20.16
N GLY A 789 -16.38 -20.72 -21.37
CA GLY A 789 -17.10 -20.75 -22.63
C GLY A 789 -17.29 -22.16 -23.15
N VAL A 790 -18.14 -22.27 -24.16
CA VAL A 790 -18.24 -23.48 -24.98
C VAL A 790 -17.90 -23.10 -26.40
N THR A 791 -17.30 -24.03 -27.15
CA THR A 791 -17.02 -23.94 -28.60
C THR A 791 -15.86 -23.01 -29.00
N ASP A 792 -14.99 -22.70 -28.07
CA ASP A 792 -13.74 -21.98 -28.23
C ASP A 792 -12.52 -22.79 -27.76
N TYR A 793 -11.33 -22.38 -28.19
CA TYR A 793 -10.12 -23.16 -27.98
C TYR A 793 -8.91 -22.30 -27.63
N ALA A 794 -8.34 -22.59 -26.46
CA ALA A 794 -7.08 -22.00 -26.01
C ALA A 794 -5.85 -22.74 -26.51
N PHE A 795 -4.87 -21.97 -27.00
CA PHE A 795 -3.54 -22.45 -27.31
C PHE A 795 -2.48 -21.59 -26.62
N PHE A 796 -1.79 -22.16 -25.65
CA PHE A 796 -0.68 -21.50 -24.96
C PHE A 796 0.63 -21.81 -25.71
N ASP A 797 1.02 -20.93 -26.63
CA ASP A 797 2.25 -21.07 -27.42
C ASP A 797 3.51 -20.93 -26.53
N SER A 798 3.43 -20.06 -25.52
CA SER A 798 4.51 -19.89 -24.52
C SER A 798 4.02 -19.19 -23.26
N VAL A 799 4.27 -19.79 -22.09
CA VAL A 799 4.19 -19.08 -20.81
C VAL A 799 5.55 -19.15 -20.11
N LYS A 800 6.02 -18.02 -19.57
CA LYS A 800 7.30 -17.91 -18.86
C LYS A 800 7.08 -17.33 -17.47
N ILE A 801 7.62 -17.97 -16.43
CA ILE A 801 7.73 -17.39 -15.08
C ILE A 801 9.15 -16.87 -14.90
N ILE A 802 9.26 -15.64 -14.41
CA ILE A 802 10.50 -14.96 -14.08
C ILE A 802 10.46 -14.63 -12.60
N LEU A 803 11.30 -15.31 -11.81
CA LEU A 803 11.43 -15.05 -10.37
C LEU A 803 12.72 -14.28 -10.12
N SER A 804 12.61 -13.13 -9.47
CA SER A 804 13.77 -12.39 -8.98
C SER A 804 14.32 -13.04 -7.73
N LYS A 805 15.64 -13.16 -7.64
CA LYS A 805 16.36 -13.75 -6.50
C LYS A 805 17.65 -12.99 -6.23
N THR A 806 18.15 -13.08 -5.01
CA THR A 806 19.54 -12.71 -4.74
C THR A 806 20.47 -13.87 -5.10
N THR A 807 21.62 -13.60 -5.72
CA THR A 807 22.71 -14.58 -5.71
C THR A 807 23.40 -14.58 -4.35
N GLY A 808 23.72 -15.75 -3.81
CA GLY A 808 24.62 -15.91 -2.65
C GLY A 808 26.08 -15.64 -3.00
N ALA A 809 26.36 -15.33 -4.27
CA ALA A 809 27.59 -14.67 -4.64
C ALA A 809 27.49 -13.24 -4.15
N ALA A 810 28.31 -12.90 -3.14
CA ALA A 810 28.79 -11.53 -2.98
C ALA A 810 29.09 -11.02 -4.38
N SER A 811 28.54 -9.84 -4.70
CA SER A 811 28.62 -9.28 -6.04
C SER A 811 30.02 -9.44 -6.64
N SER A 812 30.11 -9.50 -7.97
CA SER A 812 31.37 -9.25 -8.68
C SER A 812 31.97 -7.87 -8.36
N CYS A 813 31.39 -7.11 -7.41
CA CYS A 813 32.07 -6.04 -6.72
C CYS A 813 33.33 -6.58 -6.00
N VAL A 814 34.46 -6.13 -6.52
CA VAL A 814 35.76 -5.96 -5.88
C VAL A 814 35.81 -6.38 -4.41
N LYS A 815 36.06 -7.67 -4.13
CA LYS A 815 36.58 -8.08 -2.82
C LYS A 815 38.02 -7.58 -2.73
N LEU A 816 38.28 -6.55 -1.93
CA LEU A 816 39.64 -6.05 -1.69
C LEU A 816 40.50 -7.00 -0.82
N ASN A 817 40.30 -8.31 -0.96
CA ASN A 817 41.09 -9.39 -0.38
C ASN A 817 41.89 -10.19 -1.42
N ASN A 818 41.67 -10.00 -2.72
CA ASN A 818 42.42 -10.67 -3.79
C ASN A 818 42.84 -9.63 -4.86
N PRO A 819 44.11 -9.61 -5.33
CA PRO A 819 44.56 -8.74 -6.42
C PRO A 819 43.66 -8.77 -7.67
N ALA A 820 43.06 -9.92 -7.98
CA ALA A 820 42.16 -10.11 -9.12
C ALA A 820 40.84 -9.32 -9.01
N ASP A 821 40.42 -9.00 -7.79
CA ASP A 821 39.18 -8.29 -7.51
C ASP A 821 39.42 -6.78 -7.38
N SER A 822 40.63 -6.25 -7.51
CA SER A 822 40.94 -4.83 -7.24
C SER A 822 40.54 -3.84 -8.35
N ILE A 823 39.60 -4.18 -9.24
CA ILE A 823 39.31 -3.42 -10.47
C ILE A 823 37.84 -2.94 -10.52
N ILE A 824 37.64 -1.62 -10.63
CA ILE A 824 36.33 -0.95 -10.75
C ILE A 824 36.16 -0.47 -12.19
N ASN A 825 35.20 -1.05 -12.90
CA ASN A 825 34.92 -0.76 -14.30
C ASN A 825 33.79 0.27 -14.47
N PHE A 826 34.09 1.35 -15.17
CA PHE A 826 33.13 2.35 -15.63
C PHE A 826 32.79 2.07 -17.09
N ASP A 827 31.50 1.97 -17.39
CA ASP A 827 31.01 1.85 -18.75
C ASP A 827 30.76 3.25 -19.32
N THR A 828 31.41 3.56 -20.43
CA THR A 828 31.31 4.83 -21.16
C THR A 828 30.70 4.64 -22.56
N THR A 829 30.08 3.49 -22.86
CA THR A 829 29.51 3.16 -24.19
C THR A 829 28.18 3.85 -24.49
N SER A 830 27.47 4.29 -23.46
CA SER A 830 26.37 5.24 -23.56
C SER A 830 26.81 6.47 -22.79
N PHE A 831 26.72 7.65 -23.42
CA PHE A 831 27.06 8.92 -22.77
C PHE A 831 25.80 9.54 -22.13
N PRO A 832 25.45 9.24 -20.87
CA PRO A 832 24.82 10.24 -20.03
C PRO A 832 25.92 11.04 -19.31
N ASP A 833 25.64 12.31 -19.05
CA ASP A 833 26.59 13.31 -18.52
C ASP A 833 27.19 13.02 -17.13
N VAL A 834 26.95 11.85 -16.50
CA VAL A 834 27.60 11.40 -15.26
C VAL A 834 27.54 9.85 -15.14
N THR A 835 28.69 9.16 -14.98
CA THR A 835 28.72 7.73 -14.59
C THR A 835 29.17 7.57 -13.14
N GLU A 836 28.26 7.13 -12.26
CA GLU A 836 28.56 6.80 -10.86
C GLU A 836 28.60 5.29 -10.65
N ARG A 837 29.51 4.82 -9.78
CA ARG A 837 29.62 3.42 -9.38
C ARG A 837 29.66 3.30 -7.87
N ASN A 838 28.83 2.41 -7.35
CA ASN A 838 28.93 1.94 -5.97
C ASN A 838 29.94 0.80 -5.91
N PHE A 839 30.81 0.81 -4.91
CA PHE A 839 31.65 -0.32 -4.57
C PHE A 839 31.65 -0.55 -3.06
N TYR A 840 31.94 -1.77 -2.64
CA TYR A 840 31.76 -2.20 -1.25
C TYR A 840 33.07 -2.73 -0.68
N LEU A 841 33.48 -2.19 0.47
CA LEU A 841 34.59 -2.71 1.27
C LEU A 841 34.04 -3.66 2.33
N LYS A 842 34.30 -4.97 2.16
CA LYS A 842 33.90 -6.00 3.13
C LYS A 842 34.95 -6.16 4.24
N ASN A 843 34.52 -6.08 5.50
CA ASN A 843 35.34 -6.45 6.65
C ASN A 843 35.24 -7.97 6.88
N SER A 844 36.21 -8.73 6.37
CA SER A 844 36.32 -10.18 6.64
C SER A 844 37.05 -10.52 7.95
N GLY A 845 37.48 -9.51 8.71
CA GLY A 845 38.16 -9.68 9.98
C GLY A 845 37.21 -9.92 11.15
N THR A 846 37.78 -10.23 12.32
CA THR A 846 37.05 -10.45 13.57
C THR A 846 36.91 -9.17 14.41
N SER A 847 37.53 -8.06 13.98
CA SER A 847 37.53 -6.77 14.67
C SER A 847 36.94 -5.66 13.78
N ASN A 848 36.50 -4.57 14.40
CA ASN A 848 35.96 -3.41 13.68
C ASN A 848 37.01 -2.79 12.74
N LEU A 849 36.65 -2.61 11.47
CA LEU A 849 37.48 -1.94 10.47
C LEU A 849 37.07 -0.46 10.41
N VAL A 850 37.99 0.43 10.75
CA VAL A 850 37.78 1.88 10.76
C VAL A 850 38.42 2.50 9.52
N ILE A 851 37.67 3.29 8.77
CA ILE A 851 38.17 4.06 7.62
C ILE A 851 38.64 5.41 8.12
N THR A 852 39.93 5.70 7.94
CA THR A 852 40.59 6.92 8.41
C THR A 852 40.73 7.98 7.31
N GLY A 853 40.52 7.61 6.04
CA GLY A 853 40.52 8.54 4.91
C GLY A 853 40.46 7.83 3.56
N SER A 854 40.42 8.60 2.47
CA SER A 854 40.55 8.08 1.10
C SER A 854 41.03 9.15 0.12
N ASN A 855 41.74 8.76 -0.96
CA ASN A 855 42.17 9.66 -2.04
C ASN A 855 42.33 8.92 -3.38
N PHE A 856 42.50 9.66 -4.48
CA PHE A 856 42.84 9.09 -5.79
C PHE A 856 44.32 9.34 -6.15
N SER A 857 44.89 8.45 -6.95
CA SER A 857 46.27 8.53 -7.48
C SER A 857 46.33 7.99 -8.91
N GLY A 858 47.35 8.36 -9.69
CA GLY A 858 47.49 7.98 -11.10
C GLY A 858 47.15 9.10 -12.09
N THR A 859 47.48 8.88 -13.37
CA THR A 859 47.45 9.88 -14.45
C THR A 859 46.09 10.56 -14.62
N TYR A 860 44.99 9.81 -14.48
CA TYR A 860 43.63 10.33 -14.65
C TYR A 860 42.88 10.49 -13.32
N ALA A 861 43.57 10.52 -12.19
CA ALA A 861 42.96 10.71 -10.85
C ALA A 861 42.02 11.93 -10.75
N PRO A 862 42.30 13.10 -11.37
CA PRO A 862 41.38 14.25 -11.33
C PRO A 862 40.01 14.00 -11.98
N MET A 863 39.88 12.97 -12.82
CA MET A 863 38.62 12.63 -13.48
C MET A 863 37.65 11.88 -12.55
N PHE A 864 38.08 11.48 -11.36
CA PHE A 864 37.26 10.75 -10.40
C PHE A 864 37.00 11.59 -9.15
N SER A 865 35.78 11.48 -8.62
CA SER A 865 35.40 12.10 -7.33
C SER A 865 34.71 11.08 -6.43
N ILE A 866 34.88 11.25 -5.11
CA ILE A 866 34.12 10.48 -4.12
C ILE A 866 32.80 11.22 -3.90
N VAL A 867 31.69 10.56 -4.20
CA VAL A 867 30.34 11.07 -3.94
C VAL A 867 29.94 10.80 -2.49
N ASN A 868 30.36 9.66 -1.93
CA ASN A 868 30.26 9.39 -0.50
C ASN A 868 31.26 8.33 -0.02
N THR A 869 31.42 8.28 1.31
CA THR A 869 32.16 7.26 2.04
C THR A 869 31.24 6.52 3.02
N PRO A 870 31.57 5.28 3.43
CA PRO A 870 30.84 4.56 4.47
C PRO A 870 30.87 5.30 5.81
N SER A 871 30.01 4.90 6.76
CA SER A 871 30.21 5.21 8.18
C SER A 871 31.63 4.82 8.58
N THR A 872 32.29 5.63 9.42
CA THR A 872 33.72 5.50 9.74
C THR A 872 34.12 4.13 10.30
N THR A 873 33.17 3.29 10.74
CA THR A 873 33.41 1.92 11.21
C THR A 873 32.55 0.90 10.44
N ILE A 874 33.18 -0.19 9.99
CA ILE A 874 32.58 -1.38 9.37
C ILE A 874 32.77 -2.56 10.32
N LEU A 875 31.68 -3.13 10.82
CA LEU A 875 31.70 -4.25 11.77
C LEU A 875 32.21 -5.55 11.13
N PRO A 876 32.70 -6.53 11.92
CA PRO A 876 33.04 -7.87 11.44
C PRO A 876 31.94 -8.48 10.56
N ASN A 877 32.33 -9.02 9.41
CA ASN A 877 31.45 -9.59 8.37
C ASN A 877 30.49 -8.59 7.68
N ASP A 878 30.63 -7.29 7.92
CA ASP A 878 29.83 -6.24 7.27
C ASP A 878 30.55 -5.59 6.07
N SER A 879 29.83 -4.74 5.33
CA SER A 879 30.37 -4.03 4.16
C SER A 879 30.04 -2.53 4.20
N GLY A 880 31.04 -1.68 3.97
CA GLY A 880 30.86 -0.25 3.75
C GLY A 880 30.76 0.10 2.27
N CYS A 881 29.77 0.91 1.87
CA CYS A 881 29.64 1.38 0.49
C CYS A 881 30.38 2.70 0.27
N PHE A 882 31.19 2.75 -0.77
CA PHE A 882 31.70 3.98 -1.35
C PHE A 882 31.02 4.21 -2.69
N LYS A 883 30.71 5.46 -2.98
CA LYS A 883 30.22 5.87 -4.29
C LYS A 883 31.25 6.76 -4.96
N VAL A 884 31.73 6.35 -6.12
CA VAL A 884 32.71 7.07 -6.92
C VAL A 884 32.10 7.47 -8.24
N ARG A 885 32.34 8.70 -8.64
CA ARG A 885 31.87 9.30 -9.88
C ARG A 885 33.05 9.47 -10.83
N LEU A 886 32.84 9.08 -12.09
CA LEU A 886 33.62 9.57 -13.21
C LEU A 886 33.02 10.92 -13.63
N ASN A 887 33.78 11.99 -13.50
CA ASN A 887 33.34 13.35 -13.84
C ASN A 887 33.45 13.52 -15.37
N THR A 888 32.33 13.36 -16.08
CA THR A 888 32.24 13.40 -17.55
C THR A 888 32.09 14.82 -18.13
N ASN A 889 32.12 15.87 -17.32
CA ASN A 889 32.13 17.28 -17.77
C ASN A 889 33.45 17.72 -18.44
N ILE A 890 34.25 16.77 -18.94
CA ILE A 890 35.40 17.00 -19.82
C ILE A 890 35.09 16.23 -21.10
N THR A 891 34.48 16.91 -22.07
CA THR A 891 33.94 16.31 -23.29
C THR A 891 35.06 15.94 -24.29
N ASN A 892 35.27 14.64 -24.50
CA ASN A 892 36.18 14.05 -25.50
C ASN A 892 35.39 13.20 -26.51
N THR A 893 35.94 13.02 -27.72
CA THR A 893 36.20 11.71 -28.40
C THR A 893 37.36 11.98 -29.38
N SER A 894 38.28 11.10 -29.83
CA SER A 894 38.20 9.66 -30.14
C SER A 894 39.63 9.02 -30.21
N PRO A 895 39.88 7.80 -30.76
CA PRO A 895 40.42 6.68 -29.98
C PRO A 895 41.80 6.20 -30.43
N SER A 896 42.64 5.70 -29.50
CA SER A 896 43.62 4.67 -29.84
C SER A 896 44.09 3.94 -28.59
N GLU A 897 43.40 2.86 -28.28
CA GLU A 897 43.94 1.53 -27.94
C GLU A 897 42.82 0.73 -27.27
N SER A 898 42.46 -0.38 -27.88
CA SER A 898 41.56 -1.37 -27.30
C SER A 898 42.27 -2.05 -26.13
N GLY A 899 41.85 -1.74 -24.90
CA GLY A 899 42.28 -2.49 -23.71
C GLY A 899 41.80 -1.82 -22.41
N SER A 900 41.42 -2.60 -21.40
CA SER A 900 41.10 -2.08 -20.07
C SER A 900 42.38 -1.59 -19.39
N THR A 901 42.76 -0.32 -19.62
CA THR A 901 43.91 0.29 -18.98
C THR A 901 43.52 0.86 -17.62
N GLN A 902 44.38 0.67 -16.61
CA GLN A 902 44.20 1.27 -15.29
C GLN A 902 44.35 2.79 -15.39
N ASN A 903 43.24 3.53 -15.25
CA ASN A 903 43.24 4.98 -15.43
C ASN A 903 43.62 5.73 -14.14
N ALA A 904 43.16 5.23 -13.00
CA ALA A 904 43.46 5.78 -11.68
C ALA A 904 43.39 4.69 -10.61
N VAL A 905 43.82 5.01 -9.39
CA VAL A 905 43.77 4.14 -8.21
C VAL A 905 43.16 4.91 -7.05
N LEU A 906 42.08 4.36 -6.50
CA LEU A 906 41.50 4.80 -5.24
C LEU A 906 42.23 4.13 -4.08
N ASN A 907 42.80 4.94 -3.19
CA ASN A 907 43.43 4.50 -1.95
C ASN A 907 42.47 4.74 -0.77
N ILE A 908 42.25 3.71 0.04
CA ILE A 908 41.41 3.74 1.24
C ILE A 908 42.29 3.45 2.45
N PHE A 909 42.34 4.38 3.40
CA PHE A 909 43.16 4.27 4.60
C PHE A 909 42.35 3.62 5.72
N THR A 910 42.94 2.64 6.40
CA THR A 910 42.24 1.88 7.46
C THR A 910 43.07 1.75 8.73
N ASN A 911 42.43 1.33 9.83
CA ASN A 911 43.08 0.98 11.09
C ASN A 911 43.65 -0.45 11.14
N ASP A 912 43.55 -1.24 10.06
CA ASP A 912 44.10 -2.60 10.01
C ASP A 912 45.62 -2.55 9.79
N PRO A 913 46.44 -3.00 10.76
CA PRO A 913 47.90 -2.96 10.65
C PRO A 913 48.45 -3.82 9.50
N SER A 914 47.70 -4.86 9.09
CA SER A 914 48.09 -5.74 7.99
C SER A 914 47.75 -5.14 6.62
N LYS A 915 46.81 -4.19 6.57
CA LYS A 915 46.34 -3.50 5.36
C LYS A 915 46.06 -2.02 5.62
N PRO A 916 47.09 -1.22 5.95
CA PRO A 916 46.92 0.20 6.28
C PRO A 916 46.38 1.03 5.10
N ILE A 917 46.62 0.58 3.87
CA ILE A 917 46.07 1.16 2.64
C ILE A 917 45.51 0.04 1.77
N ILE A 918 44.23 0.15 1.44
CA ILE A 918 43.53 -0.73 0.51
C ILE A 918 43.39 0.01 -0.83
N LYS A 919 43.77 -0.63 -1.94
CA LYS A 919 43.81 -0.01 -3.28
C LYS A 919 42.80 -0.64 -4.24
N ALA A 920 42.05 0.21 -4.94
CA ALA A 920 41.17 -0.20 -6.03
C ALA A 920 41.54 0.55 -7.33
N SER A 921 41.87 -0.19 -8.37
CA SER A 921 42.10 0.28 -9.73
C SER A 921 40.79 0.74 -10.36
N LEU A 922 40.78 1.89 -11.00
CA LEU A 922 39.65 2.44 -11.74
C LEU A 922 39.94 2.28 -13.23
N GLN A 923 39.05 1.62 -13.95
CA GLN A 923 39.17 1.32 -15.38
C GLN A 923 37.91 1.78 -16.11
N THR A 924 38.07 2.15 -17.37
CA THR A 924 36.97 2.44 -18.29
C THR A 924 37.04 1.46 -19.45
N ASN A 925 35.92 1.20 -20.10
CA ASN A 925 35.87 0.36 -21.29
C ASN A 925 36.32 1.09 -22.58
N GLN A 926 36.73 2.36 -22.48
CA GLN A 926 37.39 3.17 -23.51
C GLN A 926 38.53 4.00 -22.88
N PRO A 927 39.64 4.30 -23.58
CA PRO A 927 40.72 5.15 -23.04
C PRO A 927 40.22 6.54 -22.64
N LEU A 928 40.69 7.06 -21.50
CA LEU A 928 40.50 8.46 -21.12
C LEU A 928 41.57 9.32 -21.80
N GLY A 929 41.18 10.49 -22.36
CA GLY A 929 42.10 11.44 -23.01
C GLY A 929 42.06 12.83 -22.36
N PHE A 930 43.07 13.68 -22.61
CA PHE A 930 43.11 15.05 -22.10
C PHE A 930 42.55 16.07 -23.12
N GLY A 931 41.32 16.54 -22.88
CA GLY A 931 40.69 17.82 -23.27
C GLY A 931 40.90 18.45 -24.67
N SER A 932 39.79 18.65 -25.39
CA SER A 932 39.70 19.44 -26.62
C SER A 932 40.19 20.89 -26.46
N LYS A 933 40.72 21.45 -27.54
CA LYS A 933 41.15 22.85 -27.69
C LYS A 933 40.11 23.58 -28.53
N ASN A 934 39.57 24.67 -28.01
CA ASN A 934 38.50 25.42 -28.65
C ASN A 934 39.05 26.63 -29.41
N LEU A 935 38.74 26.73 -30.70
CA LEU A 935 38.94 27.92 -31.52
C LEU A 935 37.60 28.63 -31.68
N VAL A 936 37.56 29.91 -31.32
CA VAL A 936 36.46 30.80 -31.66
C VAL A 936 36.88 31.66 -32.86
N LEU A 937 36.18 31.51 -33.98
CA LEU A 937 36.51 32.13 -35.26
C LEU A 937 35.38 33.05 -35.73
N ASP A 938 35.70 34.31 -36.01
CA ASP A 938 34.80 35.24 -36.71
C ASP A 938 35.11 35.24 -38.21
N ILE A 939 34.12 34.91 -39.03
CA ILE A 939 34.25 34.66 -40.47
C ILE A 939 32.92 34.88 -41.21
N LEU A 940 32.99 35.35 -42.45
CA LEU A 940 31.82 35.62 -43.30
C LEU A 940 32.04 35.02 -44.69
N ILE A 941 30.97 34.51 -45.31
CA ILE A 941 30.95 34.00 -46.69
C ILE A 941 30.21 35.00 -47.58
N GLU A 942 30.77 35.32 -48.74
CA GLU A 942 30.28 36.40 -49.61
C GLU A 942 28.80 36.23 -49.99
N GLY A 943 28.41 35.04 -50.45
CA GLY A 943 27.03 34.75 -50.86
C GLY A 943 26.03 34.77 -49.69
N LEU A 944 26.47 34.38 -48.50
CA LEU A 944 25.60 34.23 -47.32
C LEU A 944 25.48 35.50 -46.46
N TYR A 945 26.37 36.47 -46.65
CA TYR A 945 26.43 37.69 -45.84
C TYR A 945 25.69 38.86 -46.50
N SER A 946 24.81 39.51 -45.73
CA SER A 946 24.15 40.76 -46.11
C SER A 946 24.75 41.94 -45.33
N ASP A 947 25.31 42.90 -46.05
CA ASP A 947 25.84 44.15 -45.49
C ASP A 947 24.76 45.15 -45.10
N VAL A 948 23.54 44.98 -45.64
CA VAL A 948 22.36 45.77 -45.25
C VAL A 948 21.89 45.39 -43.85
N SER A 949 21.78 44.09 -43.55
CA SER A 949 21.35 43.61 -42.22
C SER A 949 22.51 43.32 -41.27
N ASN A 950 23.77 43.42 -41.74
CA ASN A 950 24.98 43.03 -41.01
C ASN A 950 24.84 41.64 -40.37
N SER A 951 24.30 40.69 -41.13
CA SER A 951 24.00 39.33 -40.70
C SER A 951 24.32 38.35 -41.83
N MET A 952 24.82 37.18 -41.46
CA MET A 952 25.04 36.05 -42.35
C MET A 952 23.92 35.01 -42.17
N ILE A 953 23.57 34.28 -43.22
CA ILE A 953 22.79 33.05 -43.11
C ILE A 953 23.70 31.97 -42.47
N PRO A 954 23.32 31.34 -41.35
CA PRO A 954 24.15 30.34 -40.68
C PRO A 954 24.45 29.13 -41.57
N ASP A 955 25.72 28.74 -41.64
CA ASP A 955 26.13 27.55 -42.37
C ASP A 955 27.37 26.88 -41.74
N SER A 956 27.62 25.62 -42.10
CA SER A 956 28.70 24.80 -41.56
C SER A 956 30.02 25.02 -42.32
N LEU A 957 31.08 25.32 -41.57
CA LEU A 957 32.45 25.42 -42.09
C LEU A 957 33.32 24.31 -41.54
N THR A 958 34.36 23.94 -42.29
CA THR A 958 35.45 23.09 -41.79
C THR A 958 36.70 23.95 -41.63
N VAL A 959 37.26 23.98 -40.43
CA VAL A 959 38.56 24.58 -40.14
C VAL A 959 39.58 23.47 -39.94
N ILE A 960 40.71 23.57 -40.63
CA ILE A 960 41.81 22.60 -40.56
C ILE A 960 43.02 23.31 -39.94
N LEU A 961 43.61 22.71 -38.92
CA LEU A 961 44.89 23.14 -38.36
C LEU A 961 46.02 22.50 -39.16
N ARG A 962 46.92 23.34 -39.68
CA ARG A 962 48.18 22.89 -40.28
C ARG A 962 49.36 23.36 -39.45
N LYS A 963 50.42 22.56 -39.39
CA LYS A 963 51.65 22.94 -38.67
C LYS A 963 52.20 24.26 -39.20
N GLY A 964 52.81 25.07 -38.35
CA GLY A 964 53.38 26.36 -38.73
C GLY A 964 54.69 26.32 -39.53
N TYR A 965 55.06 25.19 -40.13
CA TYR A 965 56.29 25.04 -40.90
C TYR A 965 56.09 24.05 -42.05
N ALA A 966 56.78 24.27 -43.17
CA ALA A 966 56.74 23.40 -44.34
C ALA A 966 57.12 21.95 -43.95
N PRO A 967 56.40 20.91 -44.42
CA PRO A 967 55.41 20.92 -45.50
C PRO A 967 53.96 21.16 -45.04
N TYR A 968 53.75 21.90 -43.94
CA TYR A 968 52.44 22.32 -43.41
C TYR A 968 51.43 21.17 -43.30
N GLN A 969 51.90 20.07 -42.69
CA GLN A 969 51.08 18.87 -42.50
C GLN A 969 49.82 19.19 -41.69
N ILE A 970 48.72 18.53 -42.05
CA ILE A 970 47.45 18.61 -41.32
C ILE A 970 47.67 18.00 -39.93
N VAL A 971 47.27 18.74 -38.90
CA VAL A 971 47.33 18.33 -37.50
C VAL A 971 45.97 17.83 -37.07
N ASP A 972 44.92 18.58 -37.38
CA ASP A 972 43.56 18.25 -37.03
C ASP A 972 42.55 19.04 -37.87
N SER A 973 41.28 18.64 -37.85
CA SER A 973 40.19 19.35 -38.52
C SER A 973 38.93 19.33 -37.68
N SER A 974 38.17 20.43 -37.69
CA SER A 974 36.92 20.57 -36.98
C SER A 974 35.87 21.20 -37.89
N LYS A 975 34.65 20.62 -37.91
CA LYS A 975 33.51 21.16 -38.65
C LYS A 975 32.46 21.68 -37.66
N SER A 976 31.99 22.91 -37.84
CA SER A 976 31.04 23.54 -36.93
C SER A 976 30.13 24.54 -37.65
N LEU A 977 28.94 24.78 -37.08
CA LEU A 977 27.99 25.77 -37.57
C LEU A 977 28.46 27.17 -37.16
N VAL A 978 28.50 28.09 -38.12
CA VAL A 978 28.74 29.52 -37.88
C VAL A 978 27.40 30.23 -37.76
N ASN A 979 27.23 31.03 -36.70
CA ASN A 979 25.96 31.69 -36.42
C ASN A 979 25.74 32.95 -37.30
N ASN A 980 24.60 33.63 -37.10
CA ASN A 980 24.20 34.81 -37.88
C ASN A 980 25.18 35.99 -37.82
N SER A 981 26.04 36.05 -36.80
CA SER A 981 27.07 37.10 -36.66
C SER A 981 28.38 36.76 -37.37
N GLY A 982 28.47 35.58 -38.00
CA GLY A 982 29.72 35.06 -38.54
C GLY A 982 30.62 34.40 -37.51
N ARG A 983 30.13 34.07 -36.30
CA ARG A 983 30.95 33.50 -35.23
C ARG A 983 30.74 31.99 -35.11
N GLY A 984 31.83 31.23 -35.22
CA GLY A 984 31.85 29.77 -35.09
C GLY A 984 32.78 29.30 -33.96
N SER A 985 32.49 28.13 -33.41
CA SER A 985 33.28 27.49 -32.34
C SER A 985 33.72 26.10 -32.79
N PHE A 986 35.02 25.90 -32.90
CA PHE A 986 35.66 24.73 -33.51
C PHE A 986 36.52 24.01 -32.48
N ASN A 987 36.29 22.73 -32.28
CA ASN A 987 37.02 21.92 -31.29
C ASN A 987 38.03 21.01 -31.97
N PHE A 988 39.28 21.07 -31.52
CA PHE A 988 40.39 20.26 -31.99
C PHE A 988 40.91 19.37 -30.86
N LEU A 989 41.28 18.16 -31.20
CA LEU A 989 41.62 17.07 -30.32
C LEU A 989 43.12 16.75 -30.36
N ASN A 990 43.77 16.99 -31.51
CA ASN A 990 45.17 16.65 -31.75
C ASN A 990 46.11 17.87 -31.74
N SER A 991 45.67 18.98 -31.16
CA SER A 991 46.42 20.24 -31.09
C SER A 991 46.95 20.54 -29.69
N ASP A 992 48.12 21.16 -29.62
CA ASP A 992 48.81 21.54 -28.40
C ASP A 992 48.65 23.03 -28.08
N ASN A 993 48.73 23.38 -26.79
CA ASN A 993 48.90 24.78 -26.40
C ASN A 993 50.27 25.29 -26.84
N ASP A 994 50.34 26.60 -27.10
CA ASP A 994 51.56 27.35 -27.43
C ASP A 994 52.29 26.94 -28.73
N THR A 995 51.70 26.04 -29.52
CA THR A 995 52.16 25.64 -30.86
C THR A 995 51.56 26.51 -31.96
N ASN A 996 52.39 26.93 -32.94
CA ASN A 996 51.98 27.73 -34.09
C ASN A 996 51.24 26.88 -35.13
N TYR A 997 50.03 27.31 -35.50
CA TYR A 997 49.21 26.72 -36.56
C TYR A 997 48.78 27.75 -37.59
N TYR A 998 48.74 27.34 -38.86
CA TYR A 998 47.91 28.02 -39.88
C TYR A 998 46.50 27.46 -39.81
N LEU A 999 45.50 28.35 -39.97
CA LEU A 999 44.10 27.98 -40.10
C LEU A 999 43.76 27.91 -41.59
N VAL A 1000 43.21 26.78 -42.02
CA VAL A 1000 42.66 26.61 -43.37
C VAL A 1000 41.16 26.45 -43.27
N ILE A 1001 40.41 27.35 -43.90
CA ILE A 1001 38.96 27.36 -43.85
C ILE A 1001 38.43 26.84 -45.18
N LYS A 1002 37.54 25.86 -45.11
CA LYS A 1002 36.76 25.36 -46.25
C LYS A 1002 35.27 25.52 -45.99
N HIS A 1003 34.56 26.01 -47.01
CA HIS A 1003 33.10 26.05 -47.07
C HIS A 1003 32.60 25.19 -48.24
N ARG A 1004 31.33 24.79 -48.24
CA ARG A 1004 30.79 23.94 -49.31
C ARG A 1004 30.85 24.59 -50.70
N ASN A 1005 30.81 25.93 -50.76
CA ASN A 1005 30.67 26.73 -51.98
C ASN A 1005 31.58 27.98 -52.00
N GLY A 1006 32.59 28.01 -51.12
CA GLY A 1006 33.48 29.16 -50.95
C GLY A 1006 34.93 28.74 -51.04
N LEU A 1007 35.77 29.64 -51.55
CA LEU A 1007 37.19 29.39 -51.81
C LEU A 1007 37.95 29.02 -50.53
N GLU A 1008 38.78 27.97 -50.60
CA GLU A 1008 39.66 27.63 -49.48
C GLU A 1008 40.54 28.82 -49.10
N THR A 1009 40.48 29.24 -47.84
CA THR A 1009 41.18 30.44 -47.37
C THR A 1009 42.11 30.13 -46.22
N TRP A 1010 43.38 30.56 -46.33
CA TRP A 1010 44.39 30.38 -45.30
C TRP A 1010 44.56 31.64 -44.45
N SER A 1011 44.80 31.49 -43.15
CA SER A 1011 45.19 32.62 -42.29
C SER A 1011 46.56 33.17 -42.72
N SER A 1012 46.72 34.49 -42.71
CA SER A 1012 47.97 35.15 -43.14
C SER A 1012 49.12 34.99 -42.14
N SER A 1013 48.82 34.59 -40.90
CA SER A 1013 49.77 34.43 -39.82
C SER A 1013 49.44 33.21 -38.95
N PHE A 1014 50.37 32.84 -38.08
CA PHE A 1014 50.19 31.74 -37.14
C PHE A 1014 49.28 32.11 -35.98
N HIS A 1015 48.49 31.14 -35.52
CA HIS A 1015 47.70 31.21 -34.30
C HIS A 1015 48.09 30.08 -33.34
N LYS A 1016 47.88 30.31 -32.03
CA LYS A 1016 48.19 29.36 -30.97
C LYS A 1016 47.01 29.20 -30.01
N PHE A 1017 46.83 28.02 -29.43
CA PHE A 1017 45.96 27.85 -28.27
C PHE A 1017 46.69 28.27 -27.00
N SER A 1018 46.04 29.04 -26.15
CA SER A 1018 46.52 29.36 -24.81
C SER A 1018 45.46 28.93 -23.80
N ALA A 1019 45.84 28.10 -22.83
CA ALA A 1019 44.90 27.49 -21.88
C ALA A 1019 43.69 26.82 -22.56
N SER A 1020 43.92 26.14 -23.68
CA SER A 1020 42.91 25.45 -24.50
C SER A 1020 41.93 26.33 -25.27
N LEU A 1021 42.20 27.63 -25.40
CA LEU A 1021 41.39 28.56 -26.20
C LEU A 1021 42.25 29.29 -27.24
N MET A 1022 41.72 29.45 -28.45
CA MET A 1022 42.27 30.30 -29.52
C MET A 1022 41.14 31.18 -30.04
N THR A 1023 41.43 32.44 -30.36
CA THR A 1023 40.47 33.36 -30.98
C THR A 1023 41.05 33.95 -32.25
N CYS A 1024 40.30 33.94 -33.35
CA CYS A 1024 40.72 34.51 -34.62
C CYS A 1024 39.55 35.27 -35.28
N ASN A 1025 39.83 36.39 -35.93
CA ASN A 1025 38.85 37.17 -36.67
C ASN A 1025 39.40 37.47 -38.07
N LEU A 1026 38.72 36.99 -39.11
CA LEU A 1026 39.09 37.17 -40.51
C LEU A 1026 38.28 38.27 -41.22
N THR A 1027 37.36 38.92 -40.51
CA THR A 1027 36.34 39.79 -41.10
C THR A 1027 36.68 41.28 -41.00
N ASP A 1028 37.73 41.64 -40.27
CA ASP A 1028 38.10 43.02 -39.94
C ASP A 1028 39.12 43.65 -40.91
N SER A 1029 39.93 42.85 -41.60
CA SER A 1029 40.92 43.31 -42.58
C SER A 1029 41.17 42.27 -43.68
N ILE A 1030 41.40 42.73 -44.91
CA ILE A 1030 41.79 41.86 -46.03
C ILE A 1030 43.09 41.10 -45.73
N SER A 1031 43.99 41.71 -44.94
CA SER A 1031 45.30 41.14 -44.59
C SER A 1031 45.23 39.98 -43.61
N ARG A 1032 44.04 39.56 -43.17
CA ARG A 1032 43.85 38.39 -42.32
C ARG A 1032 43.97 37.08 -43.09
N ALA A 1033 43.69 37.10 -44.39
CA ALA A 1033 43.92 35.96 -45.27
C ALA A 1033 45.28 36.07 -45.97
N PHE A 1034 45.93 34.93 -46.16
CA PHE A 1034 47.18 34.86 -46.90
C PHE A 1034 46.98 35.41 -48.32
N GLY A 1035 47.92 36.24 -48.79
CA GLY A 1035 47.80 36.90 -50.10
C GLY A 1035 46.70 37.97 -50.21
N ASN A 1036 46.10 38.42 -49.10
CA ASN A 1036 44.91 39.30 -49.09
C ASN A 1036 43.71 38.68 -49.82
N ASN A 1037 43.55 37.35 -49.74
CA ASN A 1037 42.58 36.59 -50.53
C ASN A 1037 41.15 36.59 -49.94
N LEU A 1038 40.58 37.78 -49.73
CA LEU A 1038 39.20 38.01 -49.27
C LEU A 1038 38.54 39.13 -50.08
N ILE A 1039 37.21 39.13 -50.16
CA ILE A 1039 36.43 40.21 -50.79
C ILE A 1039 35.85 41.16 -49.75
N LYS A 1040 35.85 42.46 -50.05
CA LYS A 1040 35.19 43.46 -49.21
C LYS A 1040 33.71 43.56 -49.58
N LYS A 1041 32.81 43.33 -48.62
CA LYS A 1041 31.35 43.52 -48.75
C LYS A 1041 30.87 44.44 -47.62
N GLY A 1042 30.43 45.64 -47.98
CA GLY A 1042 30.20 46.74 -47.02
C GLY A 1042 31.47 47.10 -46.23
N ASN A 1043 31.39 47.06 -44.90
CA ASN A 1043 32.50 47.35 -43.99
C ASN A 1043 33.26 46.10 -43.50
N ARG A 1044 32.98 44.92 -44.07
CA ARG A 1044 33.51 43.63 -43.62
C ARG A 1044 34.20 42.90 -44.77
N TYR A 1045 35.04 41.94 -44.43
CA TYR A 1045 35.71 41.07 -45.39
C TYR A 1045 35.14 39.65 -45.33
N CYS A 1046 34.88 39.05 -46.49
CA CYS A 1046 34.26 37.75 -46.67
C CYS A 1046 35.15 36.83 -47.51
N ILE A 1047 35.01 35.52 -47.32
CA ILE A 1047 35.54 34.51 -48.24
C ILE A 1047 34.74 34.59 -49.55
N TYR A 1048 35.45 34.57 -50.68
CA TYR A 1048 34.86 34.52 -52.02
C TYR A 1048 33.95 33.30 -52.18
N SER A 1049 32.73 33.52 -52.67
CA SER A 1049 31.81 32.44 -53.07
C SER A 1049 32.00 32.09 -54.54
N GLY A 1050 31.85 30.82 -54.90
CA GLY A 1050 31.86 30.38 -56.30
C GLY A 1050 32.65 29.11 -56.57
N ASP A 1051 33.54 28.66 -55.67
CA ASP A 1051 34.31 27.41 -55.84
C ASP A 1051 33.44 26.22 -55.41
N VAL A 1052 32.54 25.78 -56.29
CA VAL A 1052 31.54 24.74 -55.99
C VAL A 1052 32.13 23.34 -56.17
N ASN A 1053 33.09 23.19 -57.08
CA ASN A 1053 33.80 21.93 -57.29
C ASN A 1053 34.93 21.70 -56.26
N ASN A 1054 35.32 22.74 -55.50
CA ASN A 1054 36.38 22.75 -54.49
C ASN A 1054 37.77 22.42 -55.07
N ASP A 1055 38.05 22.83 -56.31
CA ASP A 1055 39.34 22.63 -56.98
C ASP A 1055 40.39 23.71 -56.61
N GLY A 1056 39.96 24.75 -55.90
CA GLY A 1056 40.80 25.84 -55.43
C GLY A 1056 40.93 26.99 -56.42
N THR A 1057 40.10 27.02 -57.46
CA THR A 1057 39.92 28.15 -58.38
C THR A 1057 38.43 28.46 -58.51
N ILE A 1058 38.07 29.72 -58.77
CA ILE A 1058 36.71 30.07 -59.20
C ILE A 1058 36.80 30.35 -60.68
N ASP A 1059 36.39 29.39 -61.51
CA ASP A 1059 36.57 29.44 -62.96
C ASP A 1059 35.27 29.14 -63.74
N ALA A 1060 35.38 29.01 -65.07
CA ALA A 1060 34.23 28.75 -65.92
C ALA A 1060 33.58 27.37 -65.67
N GLN A 1061 34.30 26.42 -65.08
CA GLN A 1061 33.78 25.10 -64.71
C GLN A 1061 32.80 25.22 -63.54
N ASP A 1062 33.09 26.06 -62.56
CA ASP A 1062 32.16 26.34 -61.46
C ASP A 1062 30.88 27.00 -61.95
N VAL A 1063 31.02 28.03 -62.78
CA VAL A 1063 29.87 28.72 -63.41
C VAL A 1063 29.03 27.72 -64.21
N SER A 1064 29.67 26.80 -64.94
CA SER A 1064 28.97 25.76 -65.70
C SER A 1064 28.21 24.78 -64.81
N LEU A 1065 28.71 24.45 -63.62
CA LEU A 1065 28.01 23.56 -62.67
C LEU A 1065 26.76 24.23 -62.07
N ILE A 1066 26.87 25.53 -61.76
CA ILE A 1066 25.75 26.32 -61.26
C ILE A 1066 24.71 26.53 -62.37
N ASP A 1067 25.14 26.90 -63.58
CA ASP A 1067 24.25 27.10 -64.74
C ASP A 1067 23.50 25.82 -65.13
N ASN A 1068 24.18 24.68 -65.16
CA ASN A 1068 23.52 23.39 -65.36
C ASN A 1068 22.49 23.09 -64.27
N SER A 1069 22.80 23.39 -63.01
CA SER A 1069 21.88 23.16 -61.89
C SER A 1069 20.67 24.11 -61.91
N ALA A 1070 20.87 25.36 -62.30
CA ALA A 1070 19.81 26.35 -62.51
C ALA A 1070 18.89 25.95 -63.67
N TYR A 1071 19.47 25.49 -64.80
CA TYR A 1071 18.72 24.97 -65.94
C TYR A 1071 17.84 23.77 -65.56
N HIS A 1072 18.32 22.91 -64.66
CA HIS A 1072 17.56 21.76 -64.14
C HIS A 1072 16.60 22.10 -62.98
N LEU A 1073 16.52 23.37 -62.57
CA LEU A 1073 15.68 23.83 -61.45
C LEU A 1073 15.97 23.07 -60.14
N ASN A 1074 17.24 22.72 -59.92
CA ASN A 1074 17.67 22.08 -58.68
C ASN A 1074 17.43 23.05 -57.50
N SER A 1075 16.93 22.52 -56.39
CA SER A 1075 16.58 23.30 -55.19
C SER A 1075 16.93 22.55 -53.91
N GLY A 1076 17.06 23.29 -52.81
CA GLY A 1076 17.49 22.79 -51.51
C GLY A 1076 18.98 23.01 -51.22
N TYR A 1077 19.48 22.41 -50.14
CA TYR A 1077 20.84 22.61 -49.62
C TYR A 1077 21.89 21.91 -50.50
N LEU A 1078 22.27 22.54 -51.62
CA LEU A 1078 23.26 22.06 -52.60
C LEU A 1078 24.48 22.99 -52.62
N LYS A 1079 25.60 22.59 -53.25
CA LYS A 1079 26.80 23.44 -53.28
C LYS A 1079 26.65 24.62 -54.24
N GLU A 1080 25.85 24.42 -55.28
CA GLU A 1080 25.55 25.36 -56.35
C GLU A 1080 24.61 26.49 -55.90
N ASP A 1081 23.92 26.32 -54.77
CA ASP A 1081 23.18 27.37 -54.08
C ASP A 1081 24.17 28.22 -53.24
N LEU A 1082 24.60 29.35 -53.81
CA LEU A 1082 25.64 30.22 -53.24
C LEU A 1082 25.09 31.17 -52.18
N ASN A 1083 23.82 31.57 -52.29
CA ASN A 1083 23.19 32.53 -51.40
C ASN A 1083 22.33 31.87 -50.29
N SER A 1084 22.07 30.56 -50.37
CA SER A 1084 21.25 29.75 -49.46
C SER A 1084 19.78 30.16 -49.34
N ASP A 1085 19.17 30.64 -50.43
CA ASP A 1085 17.73 30.85 -50.53
C ASP A 1085 16.94 29.58 -50.92
N ASN A 1086 17.64 28.45 -51.10
CA ASN A 1086 17.17 27.13 -51.55
C ASN A 1086 16.78 27.05 -53.03
N ILE A 1087 17.08 28.05 -53.85
CA ILE A 1087 16.79 28.06 -55.29
C ILE A 1087 18.09 28.36 -56.03
N ILE A 1088 18.51 27.48 -56.94
CA ILE A 1088 19.68 27.74 -57.76
C ILE A 1088 19.23 28.54 -58.99
N ASP A 1089 19.59 29.81 -59.06
CA ASP A 1089 19.17 30.69 -60.16
C ASP A 1089 20.27 31.66 -60.64
N VAL A 1090 19.86 32.67 -61.41
CA VAL A 1090 20.78 33.67 -61.98
C VAL A 1090 21.52 34.48 -60.91
N ALA A 1091 21.01 34.57 -59.68
CA ALA A 1091 21.68 35.24 -58.57
C ALA A 1091 22.93 34.48 -58.11
N ASP A 1092 22.89 33.15 -58.08
CA ASP A 1092 24.06 32.30 -57.78
C ASP A 1092 25.09 32.34 -58.90
N ILE A 1093 24.62 32.23 -60.15
CA ILE A 1093 25.49 32.35 -61.34
C ILE A 1093 26.20 33.70 -61.32
N GLY A 1094 25.48 34.78 -61.01
CA GLY A 1094 26.05 36.13 -60.93
C GLY A 1094 27.12 36.27 -59.85
N LEU A 1095 27.04 35.55 -58.72
CA LEU A 1095 28.07 35.56 -57.68
C LEU A 1095 29.36 34.86 -58.16
N ALA A 1096 29.24 33.68 -58.77
CA ALA A 1096 30.40 32.96 -59.30
C ALA A 1096 31.05 33.70 -60.47
N ASP A 1097 30.26 34.14 -61.46
CA ASP A 1097 30.75 34.81 -62.68
C ASP A 1097 31.54 36.11 -62.37
N ASN A 1098 31.06 36.89 -61.38
CA ASN A 1098 31.75 38.09 -60.90
C ASN A 1098 33.14 37.80 -60.29
N ASN A 1099 33.34 36.59 -59.77
CA ASN A 1099 34.61 36.16 -59.19
C ASN A 1099 35.48 35.41 -60.21
N THR A 1100 34.88 34.68 -61.16
CA THR A 1100 35.57 34.09 -62.32
C THR A 1100 36.29 35.16 -63.14
N LEU A 1101 35.67 36.32 -63.37
CA LEU A 1101 36.29 37.46 -64.09
C LEU A 1101 37.52 38.04 -63.38
N LYS A 1102 37.74 37.74 -62.10
CA LYS A 1102 38.88 38.22 -61.30
C LYS A 1102 39.98 37.16 -61.14
N GLU A 1103 39.84 35.99 -61.78
CA GLU A 1103 40.78 34.87 -61.70
C GLU A 1103 41.10 34.47 -60.25
N ILE A 1104 40.06 34.41 -59.40
CA ILE A 1104 40.24 34.13 -57.97
C ILE A 1104 40.68 32.67 -57.78
N ALA A 1105 41.80 32.49 -57.07
CA ALA A 1105 42.38 31.19 -56.77
C ALA A 1105 42.86 31.13 -55.31
N VAL A 1106 43.00 29.93 -54.76
CA VAL A 1106 43.55 29.72 -53.41
C VAL A 1106 44.99 30.21 -53.36
N ILE A 1107 45.30 31.06 -52.38
CA ILE A 1107 46.66 31.49 -52.07
C ILE A 1107 47.03 30.91 -50.71
N SER A 1108 48.14 30.16 -50.64
CA SER A 1108 48.62 29.50 -49.42
C SER A 1108 50.13 29.78 -49.15
N PRO A 1109 50.61 29.61 -47.90
CA PRO A 1109 51.97 29.96 -47.45
C PRO A 1109 53.12 29.05 -47.91
#